data_AF-A0AA86J244-F1
#
_entry.id   AF-A0AA86J244-F1
#
_cell.length_a   1.000
_cell.length_b   1.000
_cell.length_c   1.000
_cell.angle_alpha   90.00
_cell.angle_beta   90.00
_cell.angle_gamma   90.00
#
_symmetry.space_group_name_H-M   'P 1'
#
loop_
_entity.id
_entity.type
_entity.pdbx_description
1 polymer ?
#
loop_
_entity_poly.entity_id
_entity_poly.type
_entity_poly.pdbx_seq_one_letter_code
_entity_poly.pdbx_strand_id
1 'polypeptide(L)'
;MGTDMAHQDDSHNETDKPEDLSPKRLKRRAFLSGLAVGAATAGVAATGAHVASTKARSLMTPKALPEGEAAQVGLSFQDSRPASTARPKAKEDSPNVVVILLDDCGFSDLGCYGSEIRTPTIDGLAKQGLQYTNFRTCSMCSPTRASFLTGLNHHSAGLGWLADIDAGYPGYRGDLTHEAATLAEVLQGAGWSTFLSGKWHLNNAHTTGANGPYDNWPTHRGFDRAYWFQGHSTDYFKPSELFDGIAPVEPPDTPDYFVCDDLTDRAITYISTQQALEPGRPFYLHLAYPGPHSPLQARARDRDAYKGQYDKGWDAVRAERLARQKALGVMPDTVELPPLSFGSGSWDKLPENHKQITARYMEVYAGLMSNMDSNIARLLQSLDELGVRENTIVVLFSDNGGSPEGTPTGTPNVFAPAFGRPIPVEEAAQLYDVLGEEGTYPHYPMGWASASNTPFKMYKQYAHLGGVADPLIVSWPKGIAAQGELRSNFVHVVDLMPTLLEAAGVQRPTVYKGQVQKPFEGQSVLATFSQPQSPTRSEQYFELGGNRAYREDNWRAVARHTRGKPFEDDVWELYDLSQDPAEGRDVASQFPDVVERLKSKWLQAAQQYNVLPLDDRNLVLRLVQDRQEKGLRARWDFHPPVERLARDVAPIVCGLSHTIELECERTQAAGDGVLVAQGAKYAGWVLYIQNGKLCYEQSLVPYVERMESSKPLPEGKLRIKYQQRMTSRPFDGEGTLFVNGQEVAKHTFKRVLFSTSYDGFTLGADLGNQVSTRYSGPNPFQGKLGKVSIDVDTSKVNPVEMLRFISQMGLNV
;
A
#
# COMPACT_ATOMS: atom_id res chain seq x y z
N MET A 1 -43.46 9.57 40.10
CA MET A 1 -43.95 10.06 41.41
C MET A 1 -42.76 9.94 42.34
N GLY A 2 -42.06 11.02 42.69
CA GLY A 2 -42.50 12.02 43.68
C GLY A 2 -42.21 11.45 45.08
N THR A 3 -41.41 12.06 45.95
CA THR A 3 -41.24 13.50 46.20
C THR A 3 -39.87 13.86 46.81
N ASP A 4 -39.61 15.16 46.87
CA ASP A 4 -38.35 15.83 47.23
C ASP A 4 -38.27 16.30 48.70
N MET A 5 -37.02 16.61 49.12
CA MET A 5 -36.60 17.59 50.16
C MET A 5 -36.93 17.45 51.67
N ALA A 6 -35.86 17.51 52.47
CA ALA A 6 -35.67 18.33 53.69
C ALA A 6 -34.14 18.53 53.90
N HIS A 7 -33.56 19.74 53.83
CA HIS A 7 -33.41 20.79 54.87
C HIS A 7 -32.40 20.52 56.02
N GLN A 8 -31.36 21.37 56.09
CA GLN A 8 -30.60 21.85 57.28
C GLN A 8 -29.76 20.84 58.10
N ASP A 9 -28.80 21.17 58.97
CA ASP A 9 -27.83 22.29 59.22
C ASP A 9 -26.92 21.79 60.38
N ASP A 10 -25.73 22.29 60.75
CA ASP A 10 -24.63 23.04 60.10
C ASP A 10 -23.41 22.94 61.08
N SER A 11 -22.15 23.14 60.63
CA SER A 11 -21.03 23.56 61.51
C SER A 11 -19.68 23.77 60.78
N HIS A 12 -18.94 24.78 61.25
CA HIS A 12 -17.70 25.31 60.65
C HIS A 12 -16.43 24.46 60.85
N ASN A 13 -15.46 24.64 59.94
CA ASN A 13 -14.16 25.20 60.37
C ASN A 13 -13.40 25.95 59.25
N GLU A 14 -12.58 26.92 59.67
CA GLU A 14 -11.62 27.75 58.90
C GLU A 14 -10.41 26.93 58.37
N THR A 15 -9.54 27.33 57.43
CA THR A 15 -9.37 28.50 56.52
C THR A 15 -8.34 28.13 55.45
N ASP A 16 -8.54 28.48 54.17
CA ASP A 16 -7.60 29.31 53.38
C ASP A 16 -8.18 29.70 52.00
N LYS A 17 -7.77 30.86 51.44
CA LYS A 17 -8.40 31.47 50.24
C LYS A 17 -7.52 31.45 48.98
N PRO A 18 -8.13 31.27 47.79
CA PRO A 18 -7.67 31.89 46.54
C PRO A 18 -8.60 33.05 46.10
N GLU A 19 -8.06 34.04 45.39
CA GLU A 19 -8.83 35.15 44.79
C GLU A 19 -9.25 34.88 43.34
N ASP A 20 -10.48 35.27 42.99
CA ASP A 20 -11.04 35.32 41.64
C ASP A 20 -11.02 36.77 41.09
N LEU A 21 -10.67 36.93 39.81
CA LEU A 21 -10.78 38.20 39.09
C LEU A 21 -11.41 38.01 37.70
N SER A 22 -12.74 38.05 37.68
CA SER A 22 -13.60 38.04 36.50
C SER A 22 -13.30 39.13 35.44
N PRO A 23 -13.63 38.90 34.14
CA PRO A 23 -13.10 39.71 33.03
C PRO A 23 -13.89 41.01 32.75
N LYS A 24 -13.17 42.14 32.69
CA LYS A 24 -13.73 43.45 32.29
C LYS A 24 -13.89 43.56 30.77
N ARG A 25 -15.14 43.71 30.32
CA ARG A 25 -15.52 44.01 28.92
C ARG A 25 -14.94 45.36 28.43
N LEU A 26 -14.04 45.35 27.45
CA LEU A 26 -13.70 46.56 26.68
C LEU A 26 -14.72 46.79 25.54
N LYS A 27 -15.27 48.01 25.47
CA LYS A 27 -16.29 48.40 24.49
C LYS A 27 -15.66 48.76 23.14
N ARG A 28 -15.87 47.92 22.12
CA ARG A 28 -15.63 48.29 20.69
C ARG A 28 -16.65 49.34 20.21
N ARG A 29 -16.46 50.63 20.54
CA ARG A 29 -17.18 51.76 19.93
C ARG A 29 -16.39 53.08 20.10
N ALA A 30 -15.45 53.33 19.20
CA ALA A 30 -14.95 54.66 18.78
C ALA A 30 -13.69 54.52 17.89
N PHE A 31 -13.86 54.19 16.60
CA PHE A 31 -12.79 54.40 15.59
C PHE A 31 -13.37 54.69 14.20
N LEU A 32 -14.49 55.41 14.16
CA LEU A 32 -15.14 55.94 12.95
C LEU A 32 -15.92 57.20 13.34
N SER A 33 -15.23 58.34 13.41
CA SER A 33 -15.80 59.71 13.49
C SER A 33 -14.66 60.72 13.38
N GLY A 34 -14.71 61.65 12.43
CA GLY A 34 -13.65 62.66 12.28
C GLY A 34 -13.49 63.31 10.90
N LEU A 35 -14.59 63.54 10.17
CA LEU A 35 -14.58 64.39 8.97
C LEU A 35 -15.25 65.74 9.30
N ALA A 36 -14.60 66.82 8.86
CA ALA A 36 -15.02 68.24 8.93
C ALA A 36 -15.12 68.91 10.32
N VAL A 37 -14.14 69.78 10.64
CA VAL A 37 -14.29 71.25 10.86
C VAL A 37 -12.90 71.91 10.74
N GLY A 38 -12.80 73.04 10.02
CA GLY A 38 -11.79 74.09 10.28
C GLY A 38 -10.46 74.02 9.51
N ALA A 39 -10.22 74.99 8.61
CA ALA A 39 -9.03 75.10 7.76
C ALA A 39 -7.76 75.61 8.49
N ALA A 40 -7.52 75.19 9.74
CA ALA A 40 -6.36 75.60 10.54
C ALA A 40 -5.53 74.42 11.12
N THR A 41 -5.98 73.16 10.92
CA THR A 41 -5.37 71.97 11.53
C THR A 41 -4.62 71.07 10.54
N ALA A 42 -4.58 71.41 9.25
CA ALA A 42 -3.88 70.61 8.23
C ALA A 42 -2.38 70.42 8.55
N GLY A 43 -1.71 71.46 9.06
CA GLY A 43 -0.32 71.38 9.50
C GLY A 43 -0.13 70.42 10.68
N VAL A 44 -1.03 70.48 11.69
CA VAL A 44 -0.94 69.64 12.90
C VAL A 44 -1.30 68.18 12.61
N ALA A 45 -2.31 67.93 11.77
CA ALA A 45 -2.68 66.58 11.34
C ALA A 45 -1.57 65.92 10.48
N ALA A 46 -0.96 66.68 9.56
CA ALA A 46 0.16 66.20 8.77
C ALA A 46 1.40 65.91 9.64
N THR A 47 1.77 66.81 10.57
CA THR A 47 2.88 66.53 11.50
C THR A 47 2.56 65.38 12.46
N GLY A 48 1.31 65.26 12.93
CA GLY A 48 0.89 64.17 13.80
C GLY A 48 0.96 62.80 13.11
N ALA A 49 0.49 62.72 11.87
CA ALA A 49 0.61 61.52 11.04
C ALA A 49 2.08 61.21 10.70
N HIS A 50 2.90 62.24 10.43
CA HIS A 50 4.31 62.05 10.13
C HIS A 50 5.10 61.57 11.36
N VAL A 51 4.89 62.17 12.54
CA VAL A 51 5.49 61.74 13.82
C VAL A 51 5.00 60.34 14.20
N ALA A 52 3.72 60.02 14.00
CA ALA A 52 3.19 58.67 14.21
C ALA A 52 3.83 57.65 13.28
N SER A 53 4.01 57.96 11.99
CA SER A 53 4.70 57.07 11.03
C SER A 53 6.18 56.88 11.36
N THR A 54 6.86 57.90 11.87
CA THR A 54 8.27 57.83 12.29
C THR A 54 8.42 57.01 13.57
N LYS A 55 7.55 57.22 14.57
CA LYS A 55 7.49 56.35 15.76
C LYS A 55 7.15 54.91 15.41
N ALA A 56 6.16 54.68 14.54
CA ALA A 56 5.79 53.35 14.10
C ALA A 56 6.94 52.65 13.35
N ARG A 57 7.66 53.36 12.47
CA ARG A 57 8.87 52.85 11.81
C ARG A 57 9.99 52.52 12.81
N SER A 58 10.18 53.30 13.87
CA SER A 58 11.17 52.99 14.93
C SER A 58 10.82 51.76 15.78
N LEU A 59 9.58 51.26 15.68
CA LEU A 59 9.06 50.06 16.36
C LEU A 59 8.89 48.86 15.42
N MET A 60 9.16 49.01 14.11
CA MET A 60 9.01 47.94 13.12
C MET A 60 10.37 47.44 12.66
N THR A 61 10.51 46.11 12.56
CA THR A 61 11.70 45.48 12.01
C THR A 61 11.96 45.99 10.58
N PRO A 62 13.19 46.37 10.24
CA PRO A 62 13.56 46.72 8.87
C PRO A 62 13.22 45.60 7.87
N LYS A 63 12.95 45.98 6.62
CA LYS A 63 12.66 45.03 5.54
C LYS A 63 13.79 44.01 5.42
N ALA A 64 13.43 42.73 5.28
CA ALA A 64 14.37 41.66 5.02
C ALA A 64 15.19 41.90 3.74
N LEU A 65 16.41 41.39 3.74
CA LEU A 65 17.26 41.32 2.55
C LEU A 65 16.64 40.37 1.51
N PRO A 66 17.08 40.46 0.23
CA PRO A 66 16.79 39.44 -0.78
C PRO A 66 17.10 38.01 -0.32
N GLU A 67 16.45 37.05 -0.97
CA GLU A 67 16.65 35.63 -0.69
C GLU A 67 18.08 35.19 -1.01
N GLY A 68 18.68 34.38 -0.13
CA GLY A 68 20.08 33.97 -0.22
C GLY A 68 21.09 34.93 0.44
N GLU A 69 20.71 36.16 0.81
CA GLU A 69 21.59 37.06 1.56
C GLU A 69 21.57 36.74 3.07
N ALA A 70 22.77 36.67 3.67
CA ALA A 70 22.92 36.48 5.12
C ALA A 70 22.43 37.72 5.89
N ALA A 71 21.81 37.50 7.06
CA ALA A 71 21.30 38.57 7.91
C ALA A 71 22.43 39.53 8.33
N GLN A 72 22.19 40.83 8.19
CA GLN A 72 23.08 41.87 8.72
C GLN A 72 22.67 42.13 10.17
N VAL A 73 23.56 41.86 11.12
CA VAL A 73 23.29 42.00 12.56
C VAL A 73 24.01 43.24 13.09
N GLY A 74 23.23 44.24 13.50
CA GLY A 74 23.72 45.46 14.15
C GLY A 74 23.50 45.44 15.67
N LEU A 75 23.79 46.57 16.33
CA LEU A 75 23.61 46.71 17.79
C LEU A 75 22.14 46.68 18.20
N SER A 76 21.25 47.20 17.36
CA SER A 76 19.80 47.18 17.54
C SER A 76 19.08 46.48 16.39
N PHE A 77 17.78 46.19 16.55
CA PHE A 77 16.99 45.64 15.46
C PHE A 77 16.80 46.64 14.30
N GLN A 78 16.87 47.95 14.58
CA GLN A 78 16.81 49.01 13.57
C GLN A 78 18.10 49.06 12.71
N ASP A 79 19.24 48.75 13.32
CA ASP A 79 20.55 48.63 12.64
C ASP A 79 20.71 47.29 11.90
N SER A 80 19.84 46.33 12.18
CA SER A 80 19.88 44.98 11.59
C SER A 80 19.01 44.88 10.32
N ARG A 81 19.32 43.92 9.44
CA ARG A 81 18.46 43.49 8.34
C ARG A 81 18.32 41.98 8.39
N PRO A 82 17.13 41.43 8.67
CA PRO A 82 16.95 39.97 8.68
C PRO A 82 17.17 39.40 7.28
N ALA A 83 17.69 38.18 7.19
CA ALA A 83 17.64 37.41 5.95
C ALA A 83 16.18 37.11 5.59
N SER A 84 15.87 36.99 4.30
CA SER A 84 14.60 36.39 3.90
C SER A 84 14.59 34.91 4.26
N THR A 85 13.65 34.49 5.11
CA THR A 85 13.37 33.08 5.41
C THR A 85 12.22 32.55 4.55
N ALA A 86 12.12 33.03 3.30
CA ALA A 86 11.07 32.59 2.38
C ALA A 86 11.16 31.07 2.18
N ARG A 87 10.00 30.41 2.19
CA ARG A 87 9.91 29.02 1.74
C ARG A 87 10.04 29.01 0.21
N PRO A 88 10.57 27.93 -0.40
CA PRO A 88 10.50 27.75 -1.84
C PRO A 88 9.08 27.99 -2.34
N LYS A 89 8.93 28.90 -3.31
CA LYS A 89 7.64 29.20 -3.94
C LYS A 89 7.63 28.58 -5.33
N ALA A 90 6.60 27.79 -5.62
CA ALA A 90 6.33 27.33 -6.98
C ALA A 90 6.19 28.51 -7.94
N LYS A 91 6.41 28.28 -9.24
CA LYS A 91 6.14 29.29 -10.27
C LYS A 91 4.64 29.59 -10.27
N GLU A 92 4.29 30.82 -10.64
CA GLU A 92 2.87 31.15 -10.84
C GLU A 92 2.32 30.29 -11.99
N ASP A 93 1.04 29.91 -11.89
CA ASP A 93 0.37 28.97 -12.78
C ASP A 93 0.92 27.53 -12.84
N SER A 94 1.88 27.14 -11.98
CA SER A 94 2.32 25.75 -11.83
C SER A 94 1.14 24.80 -11.56
N PRO A 95 1.07 23.62 -12.22
CA PRO A 95 -0.05 22.71 -12.08
C PRO A 95 -0.02 21.95 -10.75
N ASN A 96 -1.21 21.58 -10.27
CA ASN A 96 -1.33 20.51 -9.29
C ASN A 96 -1.06 19.17 -9.97
N VAL A 97 -0.61 18.18 -9.19
CA VAL A 97 -0.39 16.81 -9.67
C VAL A 97 -1.21 15.86 -8.80
N VAL A 98 -2.03 15.03 -9.43
CA VAL A 98 -2.79 13.96 -8.78
C VAL A 98 -2.40 12.66 -9.47
N VAL A 99 -1.81 11.75 -8.72
CA VAL A 99 -1.49 10.40 -9.17
C VAL A 99 -2.44 9.43 -8.48
N ILE A 100 -3.18 8.66 -9.27
CA ILE A 100 -4.08 7.61 -8.83
C ILE A 100 -3.42 6.29 -9.23
N LEU A 101 -2.98 5.52 -8.25
CA LEU A 101 -2.37 4.21 -8.47
C LEU A 101 -3.33 3.10 -8.07
N LEU A 102 -3.63 2.22 -9.01
CA LEU A 102 -4.36 0.96 -8.81
C LEU A 102 -3.35 -0.17 -8.54
N ASP A 103 -3.78 -1.20 -7.83
CA ASP A 103 -2.94 -2.30 -7.31
C ASP A 103 -3.52 -3.63 -7.84
N ASP A 104 -2.80 -4.34 -8.71
CA ASP A 104 -3.30 -5.53 -9.46
C ASP A 104 -4.53 -5.29 -10.39
N CYS A 105 -4.73 -4.07 -10.91
CA CYS A 105 -5.72 -3.84 -11.99
C CYS A 105 -5.14 -4.35 -13.32
N GLY A 106 -5.79 -5.33 -13.96
CA GLY A 106 -5.35 -5.81 -15.27
C GLY A 106 -5.61 -4.81 -16.39
N PHE A 107 -4.90 -4.99 -17.52
CA PHE A 107 -5.01 -4.12 -18.70
C PHE A 107 -6.46 -3.87 -19.15
N SER A 108 -7.33 -4.87 -19.02
CA SER A 108 -8.68 -4.88 -19.59
C SER A 108 -9.81 -4.77 -18.58
N ASP A 109 -9.52 -4.39 -17.33
CA ASP A 109 -10.53 -4.26 -16.27
C ASP A 109 -11.26 -2.91 -16.24
N LEU A 110 -10.76 -1.92 -16.98
CA LEU A 110 -11.39 -0.62 -17.20
C LEU A 110 -12.25 -0.59 -18.48
N GLY A 111 -13.38 0.11 -18.47
CA GLY A 111 -14.33 0.16 -19.60
C GLY A 111 -13.69 0.69 -20.89
N CYS A 112 -12.88 1.74 -20.78
CA CYS A 112 -12.09 2.31 -21.88
C CYS A 112 -11.01 1.36 -22.43
N TYR A 113 -10.66 0.29 -21.72
CA TYR A 113 -9.79 -0.81 -22.19
C TYR A 113 -10.57 -2.10 -22.52
N GLY A 114 -11.90 -2.01 -22.66
CA GLY A 114 -12.77 -3.09 -23.14
C GLY A 114 -13.53 -3.88 -22.06
N SER A 115 -13.44 -3.48 -20.78
CA SER A 115 -14.11 -4.15 -19.68
C SER A 115 -15.65 -4.06 -19.73
N GLU A 116 -16.29 -4.99 -19.04
CA GLU A 116 -17.71 -4.95 -18.65
C GLU A 116 -17.92 -4.43 -17.22
N ILE A 117 -16.85 -4.21 -16.45
CA ILE A 117 -16.90 -3.62 -15.11
C ILE A 117 -17.25 -2.13 -15.23
N ARG A 118 -18.20 -1.66 -14.43
CA ARG A 118 -18.67 -0.27 -14.46
C ARG A 118 -17.62 0.64 -13.83
N THR A 119 -16.84 1.29 -14.70
CA THR A 119 -15.81 2.28 -14.36
C THR A 119 -16.09 3.63 -15.06
N PRO A 120 -17.32 4.19 -14.95
CA PRO A 120 -17.75 5.36 -15.73
C PRO A 120 -16.92 6.62 -15.47
N THR A 121 -16.32 6.76 -14.28
CA THR A 121 -15.50 7.91 -13.93
C THR A 121 -14.13 7.82 -14.60
N ILE A 122 -13.49 6.65 -14.54
CA ILE A 122 -12.21 6.39 -15.20
C ILE A 122 -12.38 6.45 -16.74
N ASP A 123 -13.48 5.92 -17.27
CA ASP A 123 -13.87 6.07 -18.67
C ASP A 123 -14.08 7.54 -19.06
N GLY A 124 -14.65 8.35 -18.16
CA GLY A 124 -14.80 9.79 -18.32
C GLY A 124 -13.45 10.51 -18.34
N LEU A 125 -12.53 10.13 -17.46
CA LEU A 125 -11.17 10.67 -17.40
C LEU A 125 -10.39 10.39 -18.68
N ALA A 126 -10.51 9.16 -19.23
CA ALA A 126 -9.94 8.81 -20.53
C ALA A 126 -10.51 9.68 -21.66
N LYS A 127 -11.84 9.83 -21.73
CA LYS A 127 -12.54 10.67 -22.72
C LYS A 127 -12.19 12.16 -22.64
N GLN A 128 -11.75 12.64 -21.47
CA GLN A 128 -11.32 14.02 -21.23
C GLN A 128 -9.79 14.20 -21.27
N GLY A 129 -9.06 13.23 -21.81
CA GLY A 129 -7.60 13.24 -21.83
C GLY A 129 -7.02 12.28 -22.87
N LEU A 130 -5.97 11.59 -22.46
CA LEU A 130 -5.19 10.65 -23.26
C LEU A 130 -5.25 9.27 -22.65
N GLN A 131 -5.35 8.26 -23.50
CA GLN A 131 -5.30 6.85 -23.11
C GLN A 131 -4.13 6.16 -23.81
N TYR A 132 -3.16 5.65 -23.04
CA TYR A 132 -1.98 4.98 -23.58
C TYR A 132 -2.23 3.48 -23.69
N THR A 133 -2.00 2.91 -24.89
CA THR A 133 -2.20 1.47 -25.17
C THR A 133 -0.90 0.68 -25.12
N ASN A 134 0.25 1.37 -25.08
CA ASN A 134 1.60 0.81 -25.07
C ASN A 134 2.40 1.25 -23.83
N PHE A 135 1.71 1.50 -22.71
CA PHE A 135 2.31 1.74 -21.40
C PHE A 135 2.74 0.43 -20.74
N ARG A 136 3.87 0.44 -20.02
CA ARG A 136 4.41 -0.73 -19.32
C ARG A 136 4.93 -0.38 -17.92
N THR A 137 4.77 -1.30 -16.97
CA THR A 137 5.35 -1.21 -15.62
C THR A 137 6.37 -2.34 -15.36
N CYS A 138 6.77 -2.50 -14.11
CA CYS A 138 7.42 -3.72 -13.62
C CYS A 138 6.34 -4.74 -13.23
N SER A 139 6.63 -6.04 -13.25
CA SER A 139 5.62 -7.07 -13.00
C SER A 139 5.25 -7.28 -11.52
N MET A 140 5.48 -6.29 -10.67
CA MET A 140 5.25 -6.33 -9.24
C MET A 140 5.22 -4.92 -8.62
N CYS A 141 4.39 -4.76 -7.58
CA CYS A 141 4.08 -3.50 -6.91
C CYS A 141 5.28 -2.67 -6.39
N SER A 142 6.11 -3.15 -5.45
CA SER A 142 7.26 -2.37 -4.95
C SER A 142 8.24 -1.96 -6.07
N PRO A 143 8.62 -2.86 -7.00
CA PRO A 143 9.39 -2.50 -8.19
C PRO A 143 8.81 -1.34 -9.00
N THR A 144 7.51 -1.38 -9.32
CA THR A 144 6.85 -0.32 -10.09
C THR A 144 6.80 0.99 -9.30
N ARG A 145 6.46 0.94 -8.01
CA ARG A 145 6.35 2.13 -7.15
C ARG A 145 7.72 2.83 -6.97
N ALA A 146 8.80 2.05 -6.84
CA ALA A 146 10.16 2.56 -6.78
C ALA A 146 10.56 3.24 -8.10
N SER A 147 10.22 2.59 -9.21
CA SER A 147 10.51 3.08 -10.56
C SER A 147 9.75 4.37 -10.87
N PHE A 148 8.46 4.43 -10.52
CA PHE A 148 7.62 5.61 -10.65
C PHE A 148 8.17 6.80 -9.86
N LEU A 149 8.47 6.61 -8.56
CA LEU A 149 8.85 7.72 -7.70
C LEU A 149 10.27 8.24 -7.93
N THR A 150 11.14 7.50 -8.63
CA THR A 150 12.55 7.88 -8.84
C THR A 150 12.96 8.08 -10.30
N GLY A 151 12.18 7.59 -11.27
CA GLY A 151 12.58 7.55 -12.69
C GLY A 151 13.86 6.74 -12.96
N LEU A 152 14.20 5.82 -12.06
CA LEU A 152 15.21 4.78 -12.22
C LEU A 152 14.52 3.44 -12.48
N ASN A 153 15.19 2.48 -13.11
CA ASN A 153 14.71 1.10 -13.10
C ASN A 153 14.75 0.54 -11.67
N HIS A 154 13.83 -0.37 -11.36
CA HIS A 154 13.60 -0.85 -9.99
C HIS A 154 14.85 -1.46 -9.32
N HIS A 155 15.70 -2.17 -10.05
CA HIS A 155 17.00 -2.65 -9.54
C HIS A 155 17.97 -1.51 -9.21
N SER A 156 18.11 -0.51 -10.09
CA SER A 156 18.87 0.73 -9.79
C SER A 156 18.34 1.51 -8.58
N ALA A 157 17.06 1.33 -8.27
CA ALA A 157 16.37 1.91 -7.11
C ALA A 157 16.45 1.05 -5.82
N GLY A 158 16.96 -0.19 -5.89
CA GLY A 158 17.12 -1.13 -4.76
C GLY A 158 16.00 -2.18 -4.59
N LEU A 159 14.99 -2.15 -5.47
CA LEU A 159 13.77 -2.98 -5.42
C LEU A 159 13.69 -3.96 -6.61
N GLY A 160 14.64 -4.87 -6.73
CA GLY A 160 14.57 -6.01 -7.67
C GLY A 160 13.48 -7.04 -7.35
N TRP A 161 12.87 -6.95 -6.16
CA TRP A 161 11.71 -7.74 -5.71
C TRP A 161 10.90 -6.88 -4.71
N LEU A 162 10.01 -7.50 -3.93
CA LEU A 162 9.28 -6.86 -2.83
C LEU A 162 10.20 -6.19 -1.79
N ALA A 163 9.76 -5.06 -1.23
CA ALA A 163 10.43 -4.36 -0.11
C ALA A 163 10.50 -5.22 1.18
N ASP A 164 9.68 -6.26 1.27
CA ASP A 164 9.62 -7.22 2.36
C ASP A 164 10.92 -8.08 2.50
N ILE A 165 11.85 -8.04 1.53
CA ILE A 165 13.04 -8.92 1.44
C ILE A 165 14.31 -8.12 1.09
N ASP A 166 15.38 -8.33 1.88
CA ASP A 166 16.75 -7.89 1.55
C ASP A 166 17.60 -9.13 1.22
N ALA A 167 17.95 -9.30 -0.06
CA ALA A 167 18.83 -10.39 -0.50
C ALA A 167 20.32 -10.03 -0.39
N GLY A 168 20.67 -8.89 0.21
CA GLY A 168 22.06 -8.45 0.40
C GLY A 168 22.66 -7.67 -0.77
N TYR A 169 22.23 -7.97 -2.01
CA TYR A 169 22.79 -7.40 -3.24
C TYR A 169 22.33 -5.96 -3.53
N PRO A 170 23.11 -5.13 -4.26
CA PRO A 170 22.78 -3.72 -4.51
C PRO A 170 21.40 -3.48 -5.14
N GLY A 171 20.98 -4.34 -6.07
CA GLY A 171 19.66 -4.25 -6.71
C GLY A 171 18.50 -4.88 -5.93
N TYR A 172 18.78 -5.61 -4.85
CA TYR A 172 17.80 -6.41 -4.09
C TYR A 172 17.90 -6.12 -2.59
N ARG A 173 18.00 -4.84 -2.21
CA ARG A 173 18.10 -4.39 -0.81
C ARG A 173 16.76 -4.35 -0.07
N GLY A 174 15.65 -4.41 -0.80
CA GLY A 174 14.30 -4.30 -0.23
C GLY A 174 14.00 -2.90 0.32
N ASP A 175 14.76 -1.89 -0.07
CA ASP A 175 14.70 -0.55 0.51
C ASP A 175 15.03 0.49 -0.56
N LEU A 176 14.26 1.59 -0.60
CA LEU A 176 14.38 2.59 -1.66
C LEU A 176 15.66 3.41 -1.54
N THR A 177 16.44 3.50 -2.62
CA THR A 177 17.69 4.26 -2.62
C THR A 177 17.49 5.75 -2.27
N HIS A 178 18.50 6.33 -1.60
CA HIS A 178 18.64 7.77 -1.37
C HIS A 178 19.53 8.46 -2.42
N GLU A 179 20.08 7.69 -3.38
CA GLU A 179 20.82 8.22 -4.54
C GLU A 179 19.88 8.78 -5.64
N ALA A 180 18.57 8.73 -5.42
CA ALA A 180 17.57 9.46 -6.19
C ALA A 180 16.46 9.99 -5.25
N ALA A 181 16.33 11.31 -5.21
CA ALA A 181 15.23 12.04 -4.58
C ALA A 181 13.92 11.65 -5.27
N THR A 182 12.87 11.41 -4.47
CA THR A 182 11.56 11.05 -5.03
C THR A 182 10.91 12.23 -5.76
N LEU A 183 9.89 11.96 -6.58
CA LEU A 183 8.99 12.99 -7.12
C LEU A 183 8.44 13.92 -6.02
N ALA A 184 8.08 13.38 -4.85
CA ALA A 184 7.62 14.17 -3.71
C ALA A 184 8.73 15.07 -3.16
N GLU A 185 9.94 14.55 -2.96
CA GLU A 185 11.10 15.33 -2.48
C GLU A 185 11.46 16.48 -3.43
N VAL A 186 11.39 16.25 -4.74
CA VAL A 186 11.67 17.28 -5.76
C VAL A 186 10.56 18.35 -5.80
N LEU A 187 9.29 17.96 -5.76
CA LEU A 187 8.16 18.91 -5.78
C LEU A 187 8.03 19.70 -4.47
N GLN A 188 8.25 19.06 -3.31
CA GLN A 188 8.31 19.73 -2.00
C GLN A 188 9.42 20.80 -2.01
N GLY A 189 10.63 20.43 -2.47
CA GLY A 189 11.74 21.36 -2.63
C GLY A 189 11.47 22.52 -3.62
N ALA A 190 10.57 22.31 -4.58
CA ALA A 190 10.12 23.33 -5.53
C ALA A 190 8.92 24.17 -5.04
N GLY A 191 8.38 23.89 -3.84
CA GLY A 191 7.31 24.68 -3.20
C GLY A 191 5.89 24.11 -3.28
N TRP A 192 5.69 22.89 -3.78
CA TRP A 192 4.40 22.20 -3.70
C TRP A 192 4.11 21.78 -2.25
N SER A 193 2.84 21.60 -1.89
CA SER A 193 2.46 20.74 -0.76
C SER A 193 2.36 19.28 -1.21
N THR A 194 2.84 18.33 -0.42
CA THR A 194 2.95 16.93 -0.85
C THR A 194 2.18 15.96 0.06
N PHE A 195 1.33 15.11 -0.53
CA PHE A 195 0.37 14.26 0.16
C PHE A 195 0.43 12.81 -0.32
N LEU A 196 0.55 11.86 0.61
CA LEU A 196 0.31 10.43 0.35
C LEU A 196 -1.03 10.02 0.99
N SER A 197 -1.84 9.25 0.26
CA SER A 197 -2.93 8.47 0.83
C SER A 197 -2.89 7.04 0.27
N GLY A 198 -2.81 6.01 1.13
CA GLY A 198 -2.85 4.61 0.74
C GLY A 198 -1.52 3.85 0.80
N LYS A 199 -1.36 2.84 -0.08
CA LYS A 199 -0.26 1.86 -0.03
C LYS A 199 1.09 2.50 -0.33
N TRP A 200 2.05 2.36 0.59
CA TRP A 200 3.43 2.83 0.38
C TRP A 200 4.32 1.74 -0.25
N HIS A 201 4.63 0.70 0.52
CA HIS A 201 5.33 -0.51 0.09
C HIS A 201 6.74 -0.29 -0.52
N LEU A 202 7.52 0.64 0.05
CA LEU A 202 8.86 1.02 -0.42
C LEU A 202 9.94 1.13 0.67
N ASN A 203 9.62 0.74 1.90
CA ASN A 203 10.55 0.66 3.02
C ASN A 203 10.80 -0.79 3.43
N ASN A 204 12.04 -1.06 3.86
CA ASN A 204 12.44 -2.39 4.32
C ASN A 204 11.61 -2.86 5.52
N ALA A 205 11.14 -4.11 5.48
CA ALA A 205 10.37 -4.76 6.56
C ALA A 205 11.00 -4.60 7.96
N HIS A 206 12.33 -4.56 8.04
CA HIS A 206 13.08 -4.45 9.30
C HIS A 206 13.12 -3.02 9.88
N THR A 207 12.62 -2.02 9.14
CA THR A 207 12.55 -0.60 9.54
C THR A 207 11.11 -0.12 9.79
N THR A 208 10.19 -1.06 10.01
CA THR A 208 8.74 -0.81 10.23
C THR A 208 8.37 -0.54 11.69
N GLY A 209 9.33 -0.63 12.61
CA GLY A 209 9.07 -0.48 14.04
C GLY A 209 8.85 0.97 14.49
N ALA A 210 8.08 1.12 15.56
CA ALA A 210 7.79 2.41 16.21
C ALA A 210 9.03 3.16 16.77
N ASN A 211 10.23 2.57 16.71
CA ASN A 211 11.49 3.20 17.11
C ASN A 211 12.31 3.76 15.92
N GLY A 212 11.84 3.58 14.67
CA GLY A 212 12.59 3.90 13.46
C GLY A 212 13.79 2.95 13.20
N PRO A 213 14.71 3.32 12.29
CA PRO A 213 14.75 4.58 11.54
C PRO A 213 13.57 4.70 10.56
N TYR A 214 13.16 5.94 10.28
CA TYR A 214 12.03 6.23 9.39
C TYR A 214 12.46 6.70 8.00
N ASP A 215 13.73 6.51 7.62
CA ASP A 215 14.35 7.19 6.46
C ASP A 215 13.60 6.95 5.14
N ASN A 216 13.02 5.76 4.97
CA ASN A 216 12.19 5.38 3.83
C ASN A 216 10.67 5.41 4.08
N TRP A 217 10.21 5.97 5.20
CA TRP A 217 8.77 6.23 5.42
C TRP A 217 8.33 7.44 4.59
N PRO A 218 7.04 7.54 4.20
CA PRO A 218 6.55 8.60 3.29
C PRO A 218 6.95 10.02 3.70
N THR A 219 6.85 10.33 5.00
CA THR A 219 7.14 11.66 5.56
C THR A 219 8.62 12.04 5.51
N HIS A 220 9.52 11.05 5.36
CA HIS A 220 10.96 11.27 5.19
C HIS A 220 11.38 11.24 3.71
N ARG A 221 10.55 10.62 2.85
CA ARG A 221 10.65 10.59 1.38
C ARG A 221 9.78 11.64 0.69
N GLY A 222 9.60 12.80 1.33
CA GLY A 222 9.14 14.04 0.71
C GLY A 222 7.66 14.37 0.80
N PHE A 223 6.85 13.59 1.53
CA PHE A 223 5.43 13.87 1.75
C PHE A 223 5.21 14.70 3.04
N ASP A 224 4.66 15.91 2.93
CA ASP A 224 4.28 16.76 4.08
C ASP A 224 3.23 16.09 4.99
N ARG A 225 2.31 15.31 4.40
CA ARG A 225 1.34 14.47 5.12
C ARG A 225 1.19 13.11 4.45
N ALA A 226 1.00 12.07 5.25
CA ALA A 226 0.76 10.72 4.77
C ALA A 226 -0.27 10.01 5.64
N TYR A 227 -1.33 9.47 5.03
CA TYR A 227 -2.22 8.52 5.68
C TYR A 227 -2.18 7.20 4.93
N TRP A 228 -1.55 6.18 5.51
CA TRP A 228 -1.01 5.08 4.74
C TRP A 228 -0.97 3.79 5.55
N PHE A 229 -0.81 2.65 4.88
CA PHE A 229 -0.60 1.35 5.55
C PHE A 229 0.73 0.71 5.17
N GLN A 230 1.30 -0.02 6.11
CA GLN A 230 2.52 -0.81 5.93
C GLN A 230 2.22 -2.17 5.28
N GLY A 231 3.20 -2.71 4.56
CA GLY A 231 3.10 -4.02 3.90
C GLY A 231 2.51 -3.96 2.48
N HIS A 232 2.21 -5.15 1.95
CA HIS A 232 1.81 -5.33 0.54
C HIS A 232 0.31 -5.45 0.28
N SER A 233 -0.50 -5.65 1.33
CA SER A 233 -1.97 -5.69 1.26
C SER A 233 -2.56 -5.36 2.63
N THR A 234 -3.85 -5.03 2.67
CA THR A 234 -4.59 -4.79 3.92
C THR A 234 -6.04 -5.27 3.78
N ASP A 235 -6.73 -5.56 4.88
CA ASP A 235 -8.16 -5.87 4.88
C ASP A 235 -8.96 -4.57 4.65
N TYR A 236 -10.00 -4.62 3.82
CA TYR A 236 -10.74 -3.42 3.42
C TYR A 236 -11.75 -2.96 4.48
N PHE A 237 -12.23 -3.87 5.32
CA PHE A 237 -13.17 -3.59 6.41
C PHE A 237 -12.46 -3.35 7.75
N LYS A 238 -11.32 -4.01 7.97
CA LYS A 238 -10.52 -3.96 9.20
C LYS A 238 -9.01 -3.82 8.87
N PRO A 239 -8.58 -2.76 8.18
CA PRO A 239 -7.19 -2.57 7.80
C PRO A 239 -6.28 -2.48 9.02
N SER A 240 -5.23 -3.27 9.00
CA SER A 240 -4.16 -3.25 10.01
C SER A 240 -2.96 -2.43 9.53
N GLU A 241 -2.10 -2.07 10.49
CA GLU A 241 -0.89 -1.27 10.27
C GLU A 241 -1.11 0.04 9.50
N LEU A 242 -2.23 0.73 9.78
CA LEU A 242 -2.45 2.11 9.35
C LEU A 242 -1.64 3.12 10.19
N PHE A 243 -1.22 4.20 9.55
CA PHE A 243 -0.43 5.29 10.12
C PHE A 243 -0.88 6.68 9.63
N ASP A 244 -0.86 7.67 10.52
CA ASP A 244 -0.88 9.11 10.16
C ASP A 244 0.52 9.69 10.43
N GLY A 245 1.24 9.99 9.35
CA GLY A 245 2.66 10.31 9.37
C GLY A 245 3.51 9.11 9.85
N ILE A 246 3.94 9.17 11.11
CA ILE A 246 4.65 8.06 11.79
C ILE A 246 3.83 7.40 12.91
N ALA A 247 2.68 7.98 13.28
CA ALA A 247 1.89 7.50 14.42
C ALA A 247 0.95 6.37 13.96
N PRO A 248 0.95 5.19 14.59
CA PRO A 248 -0.01 4.14 14.28
C PRO A 248 -1.42 4.61 14.63
N VAL A 249 -2.39 4.25 13.81
CA VAL A 249 -3.82 4.53 14.02
C VAL A 249 -4.65 3.26 13.88
N GLU A 250 -5.80 3.24 14.55
CA GLU A 250 -6.85 2.24 14.32
C GLU A 250 -7.92 2.84 13.42
N PRO A 251 -8.49 2.06 12.46
CA PRO A 251 -9.64 2.50 11.69
C PRO A 251 -10.87 2.64 12.61
N PRO A 252 -11.83 3.54 12.29
CA PRO A 252 -13.10 3.61 13.00
C PRO A 252 -13.87 2.28 12.98
N ASP A 253 -14.15 1.73 14.17
CA ASP A 253 -14.96 0.51 14.32
C ASP A 253 -16.45 0.81 14.06
N THR A 254 -16.81 0.90 12.78
CA THR A 254 -18.17 1.17 12.31
C THR A 254 -18.61 0.17 11.24
N PRO A 255 -19.89 -0.28 11.21
CA PRO A 255 -20.32 -1.37 10.32
C PRO A 255 -20.26 -1.09 8.80
N ASP A 256 -20.10 0.16 8.37
CA ASP A 256 -19.97 0.51 6.95
C ASP A 256 -18.60 1.15 6.63
N TYR A 257 -17.59 0.95 7.49
CA TYR A 257 -16.21 1.35 7.19
C TYR A 257 -15.69 0.58 5.97
N PHE A 258 -14.97 1.29 5.09
CA PHE A 258 -14.26 0.68 3.97
C PHE A 258 -13.03 1.52 3.63
N VAL A 259 -11.85 0.90 3.54
CA VAL A 259 -10.57 1.63 3.49
C VAL A 259 -10.45 2.54 2.26
N CYS A 260 -10.95 2.14 1.09
CA CYS A 260 -10.93 2.99 -0.10
C CYS A 260 -11.69 4.31 0.08
N ASP A 261 -12.75 4.30 0.91
CA ASP A 261 -13.54 5.49 1.20
C ASP A 261 -12.76 6.44 2.14
N ASP A 262 -12.18 5.92 3.23
CA ASP A 262 -11.38 6.70 4.19
C ASP A 262 -10.12 7.29 3.54
N LEU A 263 -9.38 6.51 2.73
CA LEU A 263 -8.22 7.02 2.00
C LEU A 263 -8.58 8.19 1.07
N THR A 264 -9.78 8.15 0.48
CA THR A 264 -10.31 9.23 -0.37
C THR A 264 -10.72 10.44 0.44
N ASP A 265 -11.41 10.25 1.57
CA ASP A 265 -11.79 11.32 2.49
C ASP A 265 -10.56 12.04 3.07
N ARG A 266 -9.49 11.31 3.39
CA ARG A 266 -8.21 11.89 3.82
C ARG A 266 -7.55 12.71 2.71
N ALA A 267 -7.51 12.18 1.48
CA ALA A 267 -6.97 12.89 0.33
C ALA A 267 -7.71 14.22 0.05
N ILE A 268 -9.06 14.18 0.03
CA ILE A 268 -9.93 15.35 -0.11
C ILE A 268 -9.72 16.34 1.05
N THR A 269 -9.63 15.84 2.28
CA THR A 269 -9.36 16.67 3.47
C THR A 269 -8.01 17.38 3.36
N TYR A 270 -6.96 16.70 2.89
CA TYR A 270 -5.62 17.27 2.77
C TYR A 270 -5.59 18.39 1.72
N ILE A 271 -6.17 18.16 0.54
CA ILE A 271 -6.28 19.18 -0.52
C ILE A 271 -7.12 20.38 -0.04
N SER A 272 -8.31 20.13 0.51
CA SER A 272 -9.23 21.18 0.96
C SER A 272 -8.62 22.04 2.07
N THR A 273 -7.91 21.42 3.02
CA THR A 273 -7.19 22.13 4.09
C THR A 273 -6.08 23.01 3.51
N GLN A 274 -5.32 22.49 2.53
CA GLN A 274 -4.22 23.22 1.91
C GLN A 274 -4.71 24.42 1.09
N GLN A 275 -5.74 24.25 0.27
CA GLN A 275 -6.33 25.35 -0.51
C GLN A 275 -6.97 26.43 0.39
N ALA A 276 -7.51 26.06 1.56
CA ALA A 276 -8.02 27.01 2.54
C ALA A 276 -6.91 27.83 3.24
N LEU A 277 -5.70 27.29 3.40
CA LEU A 277 -4.58 27.93 4.08
C LEU A 277 -3.65 28.72 3.13
N GLU A 278 -3.34 28.14 1.97
CA GLU A 278 -2.39 28.68 0.99
C GLU A 278 -3.00 28.60 -0.43
N PRO A 279 -4.08 29.33 -0.72
CA PRO A 279 -4.71 29.31 -2.05
C PRO A 279 -3.72 29.74 -3.13
N GLY A 280 -3.66 28.98 -4.22
CA GLY A 280 -2.69 29.18 -5.31
C GLY A 280 -1.30 28.60 -5.08
N ARG A 281 -0.98 28.05 -3.89
CA ARG A 281 0.14 27.10 -3.75
C ARG A 281 -0.31 25.76 -4.35
N PRO A 282 0.46 25.15 -5.28
CA PRO A 282 0.08 23.89 -5.88
C PRO A 282 0.34 22.71 -4.95
N PHE A 283 -0.34 21.59 -5.19
CA PHE A 283 -0.15 20.34 -4.44
C PHE A 283 0.18 19.14 -5.33
N TYR A 284 0.82 18.15 -4.73
CA TYR A 284 0.99 16.80 -5.26
C TYR A 284 0.27 15.83 -4.34
N LEU A 285 -0.73 15.12 -4.87
CA LEU A 285 -1.37 13.98 -4.21
C LEU A 285 -0.92 12.69 -4.89
N HIS A 286 -0.43 11.74 -4.09
CA HIS A 286 -0.27 10.34 -4.47
C HIS A 286 -1.33 9.51 -3.74
N LEU A 287 -2.42 9.20 -4.43
CA LEU A 287 -3.50 8.34 -3.95
C LEU A 287 -3.28 6.92 -4.49
N ALA A 288 -2.68 6.07 -3.67
CA ALA A 288 -2.34 4.69 -4.04
C ALA A 288 -3.31 3.73 -3.36
N TYR A 289 -4.39 3.36 -4.04
CA TYR A 289 -5.36 2.43 -3.46
C TYR A 289 -4.72 1.07 -3.12
N PRO A 290 -5.24 0.35 -2.11
CA PRO A 290 -4.92 -1.06 -1.91
C PRO A 290 -5.55 -1.97 -2.96
N GLY A 291 -6.46 -1.46 -3.79
CA GLY A 291 -7.30 -2.26 -4.69
C GLY A 291 -6.95 -2.15 -6.17
N PRO A 292 -7.39 -3.12 -6.98
CA PRO A 292 -8.12 -4.33 -6.60
C PRO A 292 -7.25 -5.54 -6.14
N HIS A 293 -6.14 -5.33 -5.44
CA HIS A 293 -5.29 -6.39 -4.86
C HIS A 293 -6.05 -7.22 -3.81
N SER A 294 -5.61 -8.46 -3.62
CA SER A 294 -6.15 -9.35 -2.58
C SER A 294 -5.87 -8.81 -1.16
N PRO A 295 -6.76 -9.05 -0.16
CA PRO A 295 -7.98 -9.84 -0.22
C PRO A 295 -9.03 -9.15 -1.10
N LEU A 296 -9.65 -9.89 -2.01
CA LEU A 296 -10.72 -9.32 -2.82
C LEU A 296 -11.94 -9.12 -1.94
N GLN A 297 -12.13 -7.90 -1.45
CA GLN A 297 -13.21 -7.57 -0.53
C GLN A 297 -14.07 -6.45 -1.13
N ALA A 298 -15.38 -6.61 -1.01
CA ALA A 298 -16.37 -5.66 -1.47
C ALA A 298 -17.60 -5.77 -0.57
N ARG A 299 -18.27 -4.65 -0.31
CA ARG A 299 -19.54 -4.69 0.41
C ARG A 299 -20.54 -5.53 -0.39
N ALA A 300 -21.43 -6.25 0.30
CA ALA A 300 -22.44 -7.09 -0.35
C ALA A 300 -23.22 -6.35 -1.45
N ARG A 301 -23.61 -5.09 -1.20
CA ARG A 301 -24.29 -4.21 -2.17
C ARG A 301 -23.52 -3.97 -3.47
N ASP A 302 -22.19 -3.89 -3.40
CA ASP A 302 -21.32 -3.59 -4.54
C ASP A 302 -21.01 -4.88 -5.33
N ARG A 303 -20.78 -5.99 -4.63
CA ARG A 303 -20.63 -7.34 -5.20
C ARG A 303 -21.90 -7.82 -5.90
N ASP A 304 -23.03 -7.82 -5.19
CA ASP A 304 -24.28 -8.43 -5.67
C ASP A 304 -24.91 -7.63 -6.82
N ALA A 305 -24.47 -6.40 -7.05
CA ALA A 305 -24.79 -5.62 -8.25
C ALA A 305 -24.14 -6.16 -9.55
N TYR A 306 -23.34 -7.23 -9.47
CA TYR A 306 -22.77 -8.00 -10.59
C TYR A 306 -23.29 -9.45 -10.67
N LYS A 307 -24.27 -9.83 -9.83
CA LYS A 307 -24.72 -11.23 -9.69
C LYS A 307 -25.13 -11.87 -11.01
N GLY A 308 -24.48 -12.97 -11.37
CA GLY A 308 -24.72 -13.75 -12.60
C GLY A 308 -24.07 -13.18 -13.87
N GLN A 309 -23.43 -12.00 -13.82
CA GLN A 309 -22.74 -11.41 -14.98
C GLN A 309 -21.54 -12.25 -15.45
N TYR A 310 -21.00 -13.08 -14.55
CA TYR A 310 -19.78 -13.88 -14.73
C TYR A 310 -20.03 -15.39 -14.89
N ASP A 311 -21.28 -15.86 -14.87
CA ASP A 311 -21.64 -17.28 -15.05
C ASP A 311 -21.20 -17.86 -16.41
N LYS A 312 -21.03 -16.98 -17.41
CA LYS A 312 -20.48 -17.30 -18.75
C LYS A 312 -18.98 -17.62 -18.76
N GLY A 313 -18.26 -17.35 -17.68
CA GLY A 313 -16.85 -17.70 -17.51
C GLY A 313 -15.84 -16.80 -18.18
N TRP A 314 -14.57 -16.99 -17.79
CA TRP A 314 -13.45 -16.19 -18.30
C TRP A 314 -13.19 -16.36 -19.80
N ASP A 315 -13.47 -17.54 -20.38
CA ASP A 315 -13.25 -17.76 -21.82
C ASP A 315 -14.16 -16.86 -22.67
N ALA A 316 -15.43 -16.73 -22.29
CA ALA A 316 -16.37 -15.81 -22.93
C ALA A 316 -16.04 -14.34 -22.64
N VAL A 317 -15.68 -14.00 -21.39
CA VAL A 317 -15.29 -12.63 -21.01
C VAL A 317 -14.04 -12.16 -21.77
N ARG A 318 -13.01 -13.01 -21.92
CA ARG A 318 -11.82 -12.69 -22.74
C ARG A 318 -12.21 -12.36 -24.19
N ALA A 319 -13.09 -13.15 -24.79
CA ALA A 319 -13.54 -12.94 -26.17
C ALA A 319 -14.33 -11.63 -26.32
N GLU A 320 -15.21 -11.33 -25.38
CA GLU A 320 -15.94 -10.05 -25.34
C GLU A 320 -15.00 -8.85 -25.14
N ARG A 321 -14.04 -8.94 -24.20
CA ARG A 321 -13.10 -7.85 -23.92
C ARG A 321 -12.22 -7.55 -25.13
N LEU A 322 -11.68 -8.56 -25.82
CA LEU A 322 -10.95 -8.35 -27.08
C LEU A 322 -11.84 -7.73 -28.17
N ALA A 323 -13.10 -8.17 -28.29
CA ALA A 323 -14.04 -7.58 -29.26
C ALA A 323 -14.31 -6.09 -28.96
N ARG A 324 -14.44 -5.70 -27.68
CA ARG A 324 -14.55 -4.28 -27.29
C ARG A 324 -13.24 -3.52 -27.52
N GLN A 325 -12.08 -4.10 -27.21
CA GLN A 325 -10.78 -3.49 -27.47
C GLN A 325 -10.56 -3.17 -28.95
N LYS A 326 -10.98 -4.05 -29.86
CA LYS A 326 -10.98 -3.80 -31.30
C LYS A 326 -11.91 -2.66 -31.68
N ALA A 327 -13.16 -2.69 -31.20
CA ALA A 327 -14.14 -1.63 -31.46
C ALA A 327 -13.71 -0.25 -30.91
N LEU A 328 -12.90 -0.21 -29.86
CA LEU A 328 -12.32 1.00 -29.26
C LEU A 328 -10.99 1.44 -29.93
N GLY A 329 -10.41 0.63 -30.82
CA GLY A 329 -9.08 0.89 -31.39
C GLY A 329 -7.91 0.66 -30.44
N VAL A 330 -8.16 0.10 -29.24
CA VAL A 330 -7.13 -0.25 -28.24
C VAL A 330 -6.25 -1.41 -28.72
N MET A 331 -6.82 -2.32 -29.52
CA MET A 331 -6.13 -3.41 -30.20
C MET A 331 -6.51 -3.40 -31.69
N PRO A 332 -5.58 -3.70 -32.63
CA PRO A 332 -5.93 -3.83 -34.03
C PRO A 332 -6.75 -5.10 -34.32
N ASP A 333 -7.53 -5.07 -35.40
CA ASP A 333 -8.41 -6.18 -35.80
C ASP A 333 -7.69 -7.51 -36.04
N THR A 334 -6.38 -7.47 -36.29
CA THR A 334 -5.50 -8.63 -36.49
C THR A 334 -5.18 -9.41 -35.22
N VAL A 335 -5.40 -8.86 -34.02
CA VAL A 335 -5.10 -9.55 -32.75
C VAL A 335 -6.07 -10.70 -32.52
N GLU A 336 -5.55 -11.88 -32.22
CA GLU A 336 -6.31 -13.03 -31.73
C GLU A 336 -6.03 -13.26 -30.24
N LEU A 337 -6.92 -13.97 -29.54
CA LEU A 337 -6.63 -14.37 -28.16
C LEU A 337 -5.54 -15.45 -28.17
N PRO A 338 -4.44 -15.28 -27.41
CA PRO A 338 -3.52 -16.37 -27.15
C PRO A 338 -4.19 -17.45 -26.30
N PRO A 339 -3.63 -18.67 -26.29
CA PRO A 339 -4.02 -19.73 -25.35
C PRO A 339 -4.08 -19.23 -23.91
N LEU A 340 -4.91 -19.87 -23.09
CA LEU A 340 -4.94 -19.60 -21.65
C LEU A 340 -3.54 -19.77 -21.06
N SER A 341 -3.18 -18.86 -20.16
CA SER A 341 -1.83 -18.78 -19.63
C SER A 341 -1.57 -19.86 -18.57
N PHE A 342 -0.28 -20.08 -18.28
CA PHE A 342 0.16 -21.16 -17.39
C PHE A 342 -0.62 -21.19 -16.07
N GLY A 343 -1.10 -22.38 -15.68
CA GLY A 343 -1.91 -22.59 -14.47
C GLY A 343 -3.41 -22.32 -14.61
N SER A 344 -3.91 -21.91 -15.78
CA SER A 344 -5.35 -21.72 -16.03
C SER A 344 -5.95 -22.78 -16.94
N GLY A 345 -7.01 -23.44 -16.47
CA GLY A 345 -7.85 -24.34 -17.27
C GLY A 345 -8.96 -23.57 -18.00
N SER A 346 -9.57 -24.19 -19.01
CA SER A 346 -10.77 -23.64 -19.66
C SER A 346 -12.00 -23.81 -18.78
N TRP A 347 -12.87 -22.81 -18.79
CA TRP A 347 -14.11 -22.74 -18.02
C TRP A 347 -15.04 -23.93 -18.29
N ASP A 348 -15.16 -24.34 -19.55
CA ASP A 348 -16.04 -25.45 -19.97
C ASP A 348 -15.58 -26.81 -19.42
N LYS A 349 -14.34 -26.90 -18.92
CA LYS A 349 -13.79 -28.11 -18.28
C LYS A 349 -13.90 -28.10 -16.76
N LEU A 350 -14.43 -27.02 -16.17
CA LEU A 350 -14.72 -26.98 -14.73
C LEU A 350 -15.93 -27.87 -14.40
N PRO A 351 -15.93 -28.57 -13.25
CA PRO A 351 -17.13 -29.18 -12.69
C PRO A 351 -18.25 -28.13 -12.52
N GLU A 352 -19.49 -28.52 -12.81
CA GLU A 352 -20.63 -27.58 -12.78
C GLU A 352 -20.83 -26.96 -11.38
N ASN A 353 -20.60 -27.75 -10.33
CA ASN A 353 -20.65 -27.30 -8.93
C ASN A 353 -19.48 -26.36 -8.54
N HIS A 354 -18.45 -26.21 -9.38
CA HIS A 354 -17.35 -25.26 -9.15
C HIS A 354 -17.63 -23.89 -9.81
N LYS A 355 -18.32 -23.86 -10.95
CA LYS A 355 -18.54 -22.63 -11.74
C LYS A 355 -19.19 -21.50 -10.93
N GLN A 356 -20.19 -21.82 -10.11
CA GLN A 356 -20.91 -20.81 -9.30
C GLN A 356 -19.99 -20.06 -8.32
N ILE A 357 -19.20 -20.77 -7.51
CA ILE A 357 -18.23 -20.13 -6.60
C ILE A 357 -17.09 -19.45 -7.37
N THR A 358 -16.71 -20.02 -8.52
CA THR A 358 -15.68 -19.46 -9.41
C THR A 358 -16.11 -18.12 -10.01
N ALA A 359 -17.37 -17.96 -10.43
CA ALA A 359 -17.93 -16.69 -10.89
C ALA A 359 -18.02 -15.66 -9.76
N ARG A 360 -18.38 -16.09 -8.54
CA ARG A 360 -18.53 -15.22 -7.37
C ARG A 360 -17.29 -14.41 -7.03
N TYR A 361 -16.09 -14.97 -7.19
CA TYR A 361 -14.85 -14.22 -6.99
C TYR A 361 -14.72 -13.01 -7.93
N MET A 362 -15.22 -13.13 -9.17
CA MET A 362 -15.16 -12.04 -10.16
C MET A 362 -16.24 -10.97 -9.90
N GLU A 363 -17.40 -11.37 -9.37
CA GLU A 363 -18.42 -10.42 -8.89
C GLU A 363 -17.88 -9.55 -7.75
N VAL A 364 -17.09 -10.13 -6.84
CA VAL A 364 -16.40 -9.40 -5.76
C VAL A 364 -15.37 -8.42 -6.33
N TYR A 365 -14.52 -8.88 -7.26
CA TYR A 365 -13.53 -8.03 -7.94
C TYR A 365 -14.18 -6.82 -8.65
N ALA A 366 -15.26 -7.07 -9.41
CA ALA A 366 -16.00 -6.03 -10.10
C ALA A 366 -16.70 -5.05 -9.14
N GLY A 367 -17.21 -5.53 -8.00
CA GLY A 367 -17.76 -4.71 -6.93
C GLY A 367 -16.71 -3.76 -6.33
N LEU A 368 -15.53 -4.29 -5.99
CA LEU A 368 -14.40 -3.52 -5.46
C LEU A 368 -13.95 -2.43 -6.45
N MET A 369 -13.76 -2.78 -7.72
CA MET A 369 -13.43 -1.82 -8.79
C MET A 369 -14.47 -0.70 -8.93
N SER A 370 -15.76 -1.01 -8.73
CA SER A 370 -16.84 -0.01 -8.81
C SER A 370 -16.84 0.96 -7.62
N ASN A 371 -16.50 0.48 -6.42
CA ASN A 371 -16.28 1.34 -5.25
C ASN A 371 -15.09 2.27 -5.48
N MET A 372 -13.99 1.78 -6.05
CA MET A 372 -12.82 2.61 -6.37
C MET A 372 -13.13 3.69 -7.43
N ASP A 373 -13.85 3.36 -8.50
CA ASP A 373 -14.31 4.34 -9.49
C ASP A 373 -15.18 5.44 -8.84
N SER A 374 -16.10 5.04 -7.96
CA SER A 374 -16.96 5.96 -7.20
C SER A 374 -16.16 6.88 -6.26
N ASN A 375 -15.05 6.39 -5.70
CA ASN A 375 -14.14 7.19 -4.89
C ASN A 375 -13.31 8.16 -5.72
N ILE A 376 -12.85 7.75 -6.91
CA ILE A 376 -12.23 8.65 -7.88
C ILE A 376 -13.21 9.76 -8.29
N ALA A 377 -14.51 9.46 -8.41
CA ALA A 377 -15.54 10.47 -8.70
C ALA A 377 -15.62 11.54 -7.60
N ARG A 378 -15.63 11.13 -6.32
CA ARG A 378 -15.60 12.05 -5.16
C ARG A 378 -14.37 12.95 -5.19
N LEU A 379 -13.19 12.40 -5.50
CA LEU A 379 -11.96 13.18 -5.61
C LEU A 379 -12.04 14.21 -6.74
N LEU A 380 -12.43 13.79 -7.96
CA LEU A 380 -12.52 14.70 -9.11
C LEU A 380 -13.56 15.80 -8.88
N GLN A 381 -14.72 15.46 -8.32
CA GLN A 381 -15.74 16.43 -7.93
C GLN A 381 -15.18 17.46 -6.92
N SER A 382 -14.40 17.04 -5.94
CA SER A 382 -13.76 17.96 -4.99
C SER A 382 -12.79 18.94 -5.68
N LEU A 383 -12.05 18.49 -6.71
CA LEU A 383 -11.19 19.36 -7.51
C LEU A 383 -11.98 20.38 -8.34
N ASP A 384 -13.17 20.01 -8.81
CA ASP A 384 -14.10 20.90 -9.53
C ASP A 384 -14.72 21.94 -8.58
N GLU A 385 -15.19 21.50 -7.40
CA GLU A 385 -15.77 22.37 -6.36
C GLU A 385 -14.75 23.39 -5.80
N LEU A 386 -13.48 23.00 -5.70
CA LEU A 386 -12.37 23.89 -5.37
C LEU A 386 -11.91 24.78 -6.53
N GLY A 387 -12.41 24.56 -7.75
CA GLY A 387 -12.04 25.32 -8.95
C GLY A 387 -10.63 25.07 -9.46
N VAL A 388 -9.98 23.97 -9.06
CA VAL A 388 -8.57 23.66 -9.38
C VAL A 388 -8.39 22.58 -10.44
N ARG A 389 -9.45 21.85 -10.81
CA ARG A 389 -9.41 20.72 -11.77
C ARG A 389 -8.75 21.07 -13.11
N GLU A 390 -9.04 22.25 -13.65
CA GLU A 390 -8.55 22.75 -14.93
C GLU A 390 -7.01 22.72 -15.04
N ASN A 391 -6.32 23.17 -13.99
CA ASN A 391 -4.86 23.17 -13.88
C ASN A 391 -4.34 22.05 -12.97
N THR A 392 -4.99 20.89 -13.02
CA THR A 392 -4.54 19.68 -12.31
C THR A 392 -4.22 18.59 -13.33
N ILE A 393 -2.97 18.11 -13.32
CA ILE A 393 -2.55 16.92 -14.05
C ILE A 393 -3.02 15.71 -13.25
N VAL A 394 -3.97 14.94 -13.80
CA VAL A 394 -4.39 13.66 -13.25
C VAL A 394 -3.74 12.54 -14.06
N VAL A 395 -2.95 11.69 -13.40
CA VAL A 395 -2.38 10.46 -13.98
C VAL A 395 -2.99 9.27 -13.24
N LEU A 396 -3.58 8.34 -13.98
CA LEU A 396 -4.09 7.08 -13.44
C LEU A 396 -3.42 5.90 -14.13
N PHE A 397 -2.87 4.97 -13.35
CA PHE A 397 -2.29 3.72 -13.86
C PHE A 397 -2.41 2.57 -12.86
N SER A 398 -2.26 1.32 -13.33
CA SER A 398 -2.05 0.15 -12.47
C SER A 398 -0.56 -0.08 -12.22
N ASP A 399 -0.18 -0.63 -11.06
CA ASP A 399 1.22 -0.92 -10.77
C ASP A 399 1.75 -2.22 -11.41
N ASN A 400 0.88 -3.17 -11.73
CA ASN A 400 1.18 -4.37 -12.52
C ASN A 400 -0.11 -5.05 -13.03
N GLY A 401 0.04 -5.96 -13.99
CA GLY A 401 -1.06 -6.76 -14.51
C GLY A 401 -1.78 -7.57 -13.43
N GLY A 402 -3.01 -8.02 -13.72
CA GLY A 402 -3.90 -8.71 -12.78
C GLY A 402 -3.26 -9.98 -12.18
N SER A 403 -3.42 -10.17 -10.87
CA SER A 403 -2.68 -11.18 -10.11
C SER A 403 -3.18 -12.63 -10.29
N PRO A 404 -2.28 -13.64 -10.31
CA PRO A 404 -2.63 -15.06 -10.32
C PRO A 404 -2.63 -15.73 -8.93
N GLU A 405 -2.46 -14.99 -7.84
CA GLU A 405 -2.05 -15.54 -6.53
C GLU A 405 -3.13 -16.40 -5.82
N GLY A 406 -4.36 -16.45 -6.34
CA GLY A 406 -5.48 -17.23 -5.81
C GLY A 406 -5.51 -18.70 -6.17
N THR A 407 -4.45 -19.24 -6.80
CA THR A 407 -4.37 -20.62 -7.32
C THR A 407 -5.30 -20.89 -8.51
N PRO A 408 -5.20 -22.04 -9.21
CA PRO A 408 -6.07 -22.37 -10.34
C PRO A 408 -7.58 -22.37 -10.03
N THR A 409 -7.97 -22.51 -8.75
CA THR A 409 -9.37 -22.67 -8.33
C THR A 409 -9.93 -21.49 -7.52
N GLY A 410 -9.11 -20.48 -7.20
CA GLY A 410 -9.47 -19.48 -6.19
C GLY A 410 -9.32 -20.00 -4.76
N THR A 411 -9.41 -19.11 -3.78
CA THR A 411 -9.44 -19.44 -2.36
C THR A 411 -10.21 -18.38 -1.56
N PRO A 412 -11.01 -18.75 -0.54
CA PRO A 412 -11.68 -17.78 0.34
C PRO A 412 -10.75 -17.22 1.44
N ASN A 413 -9.52 -17.75 1.55
CA ASN A 413 -8.45 -17.25 2.42
C ASN A 413 -7.09 -17.46 1.73
N VAL A 414 -6.35 -16.40 1.37
CA VAL A 414 -5.06 -16.53 0.66
C VAL A 414 -3.96 -17.17 1.50
N PHE A 415 -4.00 -17.02 2.83
CA PHE A 415 -2.98 -17.56 3.72
C PHE A 415 -3.03 -19.10 3.80
N ALA A 416 -4.21 -19.69 3.62
CA ALA A 416 -4.42 -21.13 3.70
C ALA A 416 -3.58 -21.93 2.66
N PRO A 417 -3.68 -21.70 1.34
CA PRO A 417 -2.77 -22.31 0.37
C PRO A 417 -1.32 -21.83 0.54
N ALA A 418 -1.09 -20.55 0.88
CA ALA A 418 0.26 -20.02 1.09
C ALA A 418 1.02 -20.69 2.24
N PHE A 419 0.34 -21.32 3.20
CA PHE A 419 0.94 -22.11 4.28
C PHE A 419 0.81 -23.64 4.06
N GLY A 420 0.53 -24.06 2.82
CA GLY A 420 0.44 -25.46 2.38
C GLY A 420 -0.81 -26.21 2.88
N ARG A 421 -1.91 -25.49 3.13
CA ARG A 421 -3.21 -26.03 3.53
C ARG A 421 -4.35 -25.41 2.69
N PRO A 422 -4.37 -25.65 1.36
CA PRO A 422 -5.40 -25.10 0.47
C PRO A 422 -6.81 -25.55 0.89
N ILE A 423 -7.79 -24.67 0.68
CA ILE A 423 -9.20 -24.91 0.98
C ILE A 423 -9.85 -25.58 -0.24
N PRO A 424 -10.49 -26.76 -0.12
CA PRO A 424 -11.22 -27.39 -1.23
C PRO A 424 -12.33 -26.50 -1.79
N VAL A 425 -12.62 -26.62 -3.09
CA VAL A 425 -13.64 -25.79 -3.77
C VAL A 425 -15.03 -26.03 -3.18
N GLU A 426 -15.31 -27.25 -2.73
CA GLU A 426 -16.54 -27.64 -2.05
C GLU A 426 -16.70 -27.01 -0.66
N GLU A 427 -15.60 -26.76 0.05
CA GLU A 427 -15.59 -26.00 1.31
C GLU A 427 -15.75 -24.49 1.01
N ALA A 428 -15.06 -23.98 -0.01
CA ALA A 428 -15.18 -22.59 -0.43
C ALA A 428 -16.59 -22.24 -0.93
N ALA A 429 -17.28 -23.17 -1.59
CA ALA A 429 -18.65 -22.99 -2.07
C ALA A 429 -19.66 -22.75 -0.92
N GLN A 430 -19.39 -23.23 0.29
CA GLN A 430 -20.23 -22.97 1.47
C GLN A 430 -20.15 -21.50 1.94
N LEU A 431 -19.18 -20.73 1.44
CA LEU A 431 -19.02 -19.31 1.72
C LEU A 431 -19.57 -18.41 0.59
N TYR A 432 -20.28 -18.95 -0.40
CA TYR A 432 -20.77 -18.21 -1.59
C TYR A 432 -21.53 -16.92 -1.25
N ASP A 433 -22.35 -16.92 -0.20
CA ASP A 433 -23.16 -15.75 0.18
C ASP A 433 -22.36 -14.65 0.91
N VAL A 434 -21.21 -15.01 1.51
CA VAL A 434 -20.36 -14.09 2.31
C VAL A 434 -18.96 -13.87 1.71
N LEU A 435 -18.71 -14.41 0.51
CA LEU A 435 -17.43 -14.28 -0.17
C LEU A 435 -17.18 -12.80 -0.51
N GLY A 436 -16.02 -12.30 -0.10
CA GLY A 436 -15.63 -10.90 -0.24
C GLY A 436 -16.10 -9.98 0.89
N GLU A 437 -16.80 -10.49 1.90
CA GLU A 437 -17.16 -9.74 3.10
C GLU A 437 -16.15 -9.99 4.24
N GLU A 438 -16.27 -9.25 5.36
CA GLU A 438 -15.40 -9.27 6.56
C GLU A 438 -15.15 -10.66 7.19
N GLY A 439 -15.91 -11.69 6.78
CA GLY A 439 -15.68 -13.09 7.17
C GLY A 439 -14.61 -13.81 6.35
N THR A 440 -14.12 -13.24 5.25
CA THR A 440 -13.27 -13.90 4.25
C THR A 440 -12.07 -13.05 3.83
N TYR A 441 -11.02 -13.70 3.30
CA TYR A 441 -9.80 -13.04 2.83
C TYR A 441 -9.42 -13.58 1.43
N PRO A 442 -10.26 -13.40 0.40
CA PRO A 442 -10.25 -14.26 -0.77
C PRO A 442 -9.28 -13.79 -1.86
N HIS A 443 -8.98 -14.68 -2.81
CA HIS A 443 -8.40 -14.33 -4.10
C HIS A 443 -9.03 -15.18 -5.21
N TYR A 444 -9.35 -14.51 -6.33
CA TYR A 444 -9.96 -15.09 -7.51
C TYR A 444 -9.07 -16.14 -8.24
N PRO A 445 -9.66 -17.14 -8.91
CA PRO A 445 -8.94 -18.13 -9.70
C PRO A 445 -8.10 -17.54 -10.84
N MET A 446 -6.97 -18.16 -11.16
CA MET A 446 -6.05 -17.73 -12.24
C MET A 446 -6.72 -17.56 -13.62
N GLY A 447 -7.82 -18.27 -13.91
CA GLY A 447 -8.58 -18.07 -15.15
C GLY A 447 -9.14 -16.66 -15.30
N TRP A 448 -9.54 -16.02 -14.20
CA TRP A 448 -9.94 -14.62 -14.20
C TRP A 448 -8.77 -13.65 -14.28
N ALA A 449 -7.56 -14.03 -13.84
CA ALA A 449 -6.34 -13.27 -14.14
C ALA A 449 -6.05 -13.26 -15.67
N SER A 450 -6.40 -14.34 -16.38
CA SER A 450 -6.38 -14.40 -17.86
C SER A 450 -7.47 -13.53 -18.50
N ALA A 451 -8.57 -13.25 -17.82
CA ALA A 451 -9.57 -12.28 -18.25
C ALA A 451 -9.10 -10.84 -18.01
N SER A 452 -8.56 -10.56 -16.82
CA SER A 452 -8.03 -9.26 -16.38
C SER A 452 -6.98 -8.71 -17.35
N ASN A 453 -6.06 -9.57 -17.78
CA ASN A 453 -4.94 -9.21 -18.65
C ASN A 453 -5.22 -9.33 -20.16
N THR A 454 -6.48 -9.45 -20.59
CA THR A 454 -6.85 -9.58 -22.03
C THR A 454 -6.24 -8.45 -22.87
N PRO A 455 -5.58 -8.72 -24.01
CA PRO A 455 -5.44 -10.02 -24.68
C PRO A 455 -4.15 -10.78 -24.30
N PHE A 456 -3.32 -10.27 -23.42
CA PHE A 456 -1.93 -10.71 -23.24
C PHE A 456 -1.77 -12.08 -22.56
N LYS A 457 -0.57 -12.66 -22.71
CA LYS A 457 -0.12 -13.88 -22.01
C LYS A 457 0.45 -13.56 -20.62
N MET A 458 0.28 -14.49 -19.69
CA MET A 458 0.69 -14.46 -18.29
C MET A 458 0.07 -13.29 -17.49
N TYR A 459 0.67 -13.00 -16.33
CA TYR A 459 0.07 -12.27 -15.21
C TYR A 459 1.16 -11.47 -14.47
N LYS A 460 0.80 -10.77 -13.38
CA LYS A 460 1.73 -10.37 -12.31
C LYS A 460 2.79 -11.45 -12.04
N GLN A 461 4.00 -11.01 -11.70
CA GLN A 461 5.24 -11.81 -11.52
C GLN A 461 5.94 -12.27 -12.82
N TYR A 462 5.36 -12.09 -14.02
CA TYR A 462 5.96 -12.51 -15.29
C TYR A 462 6.41 -11.33 -16.16
N ALA A 463 7.42 -11.55 -17.01
CA ALA A 463 7.95 -10.51 -17.92
C ALA A 463 7.19 -10.40 -19.26
N HIS A 464 6.29 -11.35 -19.55
CA HIS A 464 5.31 -11.26 -20.66
C HIS A 464 4.34 -10.10 -20.46
N LEU A 465 3.70 -9.63 -21.53
CA LEU A 465 2.83 -8.45 -21.49
C LEU A 465 1.70 -8.54 -20.47
N GLY A 466 1.15 -9.71 -20.13
CA GLY A 466 0.10 -9.83 -19.11
C GLY A 466 0.59 -9.57 -17.67
N GLY A 467 1.90 -9.42 -17.46
CA GLY A 467 2.47 -8.96 -16.20
C GLY A 467 2.92 -7.50 -16.19
N VAL A 468 3.15 -6.89 -17.36
CA VAL A 468 3.81 -5.58 -17.49
C VAL A 468 3.10 -4.61 -18.44
N ALA A 469 1.91 -4.94 -18.96
CA ALA A 469 1.11 -4.07 -19.80
C ALA A 469 -0.13 -3.64 -19.05
N ASP A 470 -0.23 -2.33 -18.85
CA ASP A 470 -1.09 -1.73 -17.82
C ASP A 470 -1.85 -0.54 -18.41
N PRO A 471 -3.02 -0.21 -17.84
CA PRO A 471 -3.70 1.01 -18.24
C PRO A 471 -2.89 2.24 -17.79
N LEU A 472 -2.87 3.28 -18.64
CA LEU A 472 -2.37 4.61 -18.30
C LEU A 472 -3.27 5.66 -18.94
N ILE A 473 -3.87 6.48 -18.10
CA ILE A 473 -4.72 7.62 -18.48
C ILE A 473 -4.08 8.90 -17.96
N VAL A 474 -4.03 9.93 -18.80
CA VAL A 474 -3.55 11.27 -18.40
C VAL A 474 -4.55 12.33 -18.82
N SER A 475 -5.03 13.15 -17.88
CA SER A 475 -5.93 14.28 -18.15
C SER A 475 -5.44 15.54 -17.46
N TRP A 476 -5.26 16.61 -18.25
CA TRP A 476 -4.87 17.94 -17.79
C TRP A 476 -5.50 18.98 -18.72
N PRO A 477 -6.73 19.46 -18.42
CA PRO A 477 -7.50 20.30 -19.35
C PRO A 477 -6.73 21.52 -19.88
N LYS A 478 -6.00 22.25 -19.02
CA LYS A 478 -5.18 23.41 -19.41
C LYS A 478 -4.01 23.07 -20.37
N GLY A 479 -3.50 21.84 -20.35
CA GLY A 479 -2.29 21.43 -21.09
C GLY A 479 -2.51 20.35 -22.17
N ILE A 480 -3.69 19.73 -22.23
CA ILE A 480 -4.04 18.66 -23.17
C ILE A 480 -5.34 19.04 -23.88
N ALA A 481 -5.21 19.48 -25.14
CA ALA A 481 -6.37 19.79 -25.99
C ALA A 481 -7.07 18.55 -26.57
N ALA A 482 -6.40 17.40 -26.55
CA ALA A 482 -6.95 16.11 -26.96
C ALA A 482 -8.09 15.67 -26.02
N GLN A 483 -9.09 14.98 -26.57
CA GLN A 483 -10.25 14.49 -25.82
C GLN A 483 -10.55 13.03 -26.24
N GLY A 484 -10.06 12.06 -25.45
CA GLY A 484 -10.28 10.63 -25.70
C GLY A 484 -9.36 10.04 -26.77
N GLU A 485 -8.27 10.73 -27.11
CA GLU A 485 -7.32 10.23 -28.10
C GLU A 485 -6.41 9.13 -27.53
N LEU A 486 -6.18 8.11 -28.33
CA LEU A 486 -5.22 7.05 -28.00
C LEU A 486 -3.76 7.52 -28.21
N ARG A 487 -2.84 6.90 -27.46
CA ARG A 487 -1.39 7.04 -27.62
C ARG A 487 -0.75 5.65 -27.66
N SER A 488 -0.14 5.31 -28.79
CA SER A 488 0.50 4.00 -29.05
C SER A 488 2.03 4.02 -28.86
N ASN A 489 2.60 5.18 -28.55
CA ASN A 489 4.01 5.37 -28.21
C ASN A 489 4.40 4.47 -27.04
N PHE A 490 5.60 3.90 -27.06
CA PHE A 490 6.09 3.15 -25.90
C PHE A 490 6.32 4.12 -24.73
N VAL A 491 5.78 3.77 -23.56
CA VAL A 491 6.04 4.46 -22.30
C VAL A 491 6.29 3.39 -21.25
N HIS A 492 7.36 3.51 -20.47
CA HIS A 492 7.59 2.70 -19.27
C HIS A 492 7.37 3.56 -18.03
N VAL A 493 7.02 2.97 -16.88
CA VAL A 493 6.71 3.72 -15.64
C VAL A 493 7.83 4.69 -15.20
N VAL A 494 9.09 4.38 -15.49
CA VAL A 494 10.27 5.25 -15.24
C VAL A 494 10.21 6.59 -16.00
N ASP A 495 9.44 6.67 -17.08
CA ASP A 495 9.27 7.85 -17.92
C ASP A 495 8.26 8.86 -17.31
N LEU A 496 7.44 8.43 -16.34
CA LEU A 496 6.39 9.28 -15.76
C LEU A 496 6.95 10.38 -14.85
N MET A 497 7.94 10.10 -14.00
CA MET A 497 8.57 11.14 -13.17
C MET A 497 9.20 12.28 -13.97
N PRO A 498 10.08 12.04 -14.98
CA PRO A 498 10.63 13.13 -15.78
C PRO A 498 9.54 13.86 -16.57
N THR A 499 8.49 13.16 -17.03
CA THR A 499 7.31 13.79 -17.67
C THR A 499 6.58 14.76 -16.75
N LEU A 500 6.29 14.35 -15.51
CA LEU A 500 5.60 15.18 -14.52
C LEU A 500 6.42 16.39 -14.08
N LEU A 501 7.74 16.22 -13.92
CA LEU A 501 8.65 17.33 -13.59
C LEU A 501 8.76 18.34 -14.75
N GLU A 502 8.86 17.87 -16.00
CA GLU A 502 8.86 18.76 -17.17
C GLU A 502 7.54 19.53 -17.28
N ALA A 503 6.40 18.86 -17.12
CA ALA A 503 5.07 19.47 -17.14
C ALA A 503 4.88 20.51 -16.01
N ALA A 504 5.46 20.27 -14.83
CA ALA A 504 5.48 21.22 -13.72
C ALA A 504 6.50 22.37 -13.90
N GLY A 505 7.39 22.27 -14.90
CA GLY A 505 8.49 23.22 -15.13
C GLY A 505 9.58 23.16 -14.06
N VAL A 506 9.79 21.99 -13.46
CA VAL A 506 10.73 21.72 -12.35
C VAL A 506 11.87 20.80 -12.85
N GLN A 507 13.08 21.00 -12.32
CA GLN A 507 14.23 20.11 -12.58
C GLN A 507 14.61 19.37 -11.31
N ARG A 508 14.94 18.07 -11.41
CA ARG A 508 15.54 17.34 -10.28
C ARG A 508 16.93 17.94 -10.00
N PRO A 509 17.26 18.33 -8.75
CA PRO A 509 18.59 18.82 -8.40
C PRO A 509 19.66 17.75 -8.66
N THR A 510 20.88 18.17 -8.99
CA THR A 510 22.03 17.26 -9.19
C THR A 510 22.62 16.75 -7.87
N VAL A 511 22.39 17.47 -6.78
CA VAL A 511 22.75 17.09 -5.41
C VAL A 511 21.55 17.36 -4.51
N TYR A 512 21.15 16.39 -3.69
CA TYR A 512 20.02 16.51 -2.77
C TYR A 512 20.37 15.89 -1.41
N LYS A 513 20.07 16.59 -0.31
CA LYS A 513 20.51 16.24 1.06
C LYS A 513 21.99 15.83 1.16
N GLY A 514 22.86 16.43 0.34
CA GLY A 514 24.31 16.14 0.28
C GLY A 514 24.71 14.94 -0.60
N GLN A 515 23.76 14.20 -1.18
CA GLN A 515 24.02 13.06 -2.06
C GLN A 515 23.96 13.46 -3.53
N VAL A 516 24.93 13.01 -4.33
CA VAL A 516 24.88 13.15 -5.80
C VAL A 516 23.76 12.26 -6.34
N GLN A 517 22.93 12.83 -7.21
CA GLN A 517 21.77 12.15 -7.75
C GLN A 517 22.14 11.34 -8.99
N LYS A 518 21.68 10.08 -9.05
CA LYS A 518 21.70 9.29 -10.29
C LYS A 518 20.98 10.05 -11.41
N PRO A 519 21.38 9.91 -12.69
CA PRO A 519 20.61 10.43 -13.81
C PRO A 519 19.24 9.75 -13.88
N PHE A 520 18.31 10.30 -14.67
CA PHE A 520 17.11 9.53 -15.02
C PHE A 520 17.47 8.38 -15.94
N GLU A 521 16.86 7.21 -15.73
CA GLU A 521 16.93 6.06 -16.63
C GLU A 521 15.66 5.98 -17.51
N GLY A 522 14.62 6.72 -17.15
CA GLY A 522 13.52 7.09 -18.04
C GLY A 522 13.71 8.40 -18.79
N GLN A 523 12.83 8.68 -19.74
CA GLN A 523 12.81 9.88 -20.56
C GLN A 523 11.40 10.50 -20.54
N SER A 524 11.29 11.83 -20.48
CA SER A 524 9.99 12.49 -20.57
C SER A 524 9.28 12.16 -21.90
N VAL A 525 7.98 11.91 -21.81
CA VAL A 525 7.08 11.70 -22.95
C VAL A 525 6.10 12.87 -23.11
N LEU A 526 6.34 14.02 -22.46
CA LEU A 526 5.45 15.20 -22.48
C LEU A 526 5.09 15.66 -23.90
N ALA A 527 6.04 15.57 -24.84
CA ALA A 527 5.80 15.91 -26.24
C ALA A 527 4.61 15.13 -26.85
N THR A 528 4.42 13.87 -26.43
CA THR A 528 3.30 13.01 -26.90
C THR A 528 1.92 13.56 -26.55
N PHE A 529 1.82 14.48 -25.56
CA PHE A 529 0.52 15.04 -25.17
C PHE A 529 -0.10 15.85 -26.32
N SER A 530 0.72 16.67 -26.99
CA SER A 530 0.31 17.51 -28.13
C SER A 530 0.63 16.90 -29.50
N GLN A 531 1.59 15.98 -29.58
CA GLN A 531 2.10 15.41 -30.82
C GLN A 531 2.11 13.87 -30.72
N PRO A 532 1.05 13.17 -31.16
CA PRO A 532 0.92 11.71 -30.98
C PRO A 532 2.07 10.88 -31.58
N GLN A 533 2.85 11.45 -32.51
CA GLN A 533 3.96 10.78 -33.20
C GLN A 533 5.34 11.24 -32.69
N SER A 534 5.43 11.97 -31.58
CA SER A 534 6.73 12.30 -30.98
C SER A 534 7.48 11.02 -30.58
N PRO A 535 8.81 10.96 -30.83
CA PRO A 535 9.61 9.80 -30.46
C PRO A 535 9.67 9.67 -28.94
N THR A 536 9.50 8.44 -28.46
CA THR A 536 9.78 8.04 -27.08
C THR A 536 10.98 7.08 -27.08
N ARG A 537 11.32 6.50 -25.94
CA ARG A 537 12.39 5.50 -25.85
C ARG A 537 12.05 4.28 -26.71
N SER A 538 13.07 3.67 -27.31
CA SER A 538 12.97 2.41 -28.06
C SER A 538 13.27 1.17 -27.21
N GLU A 539 14.07 1.32 -26.14
CA GLU A 539 14.68 0.20 -25.41
C GLU A 539 14.30 0.14 -23.92
N GLN A 540 13.98 -1.06 -23.43
CA GLN A 540 13.72 -1.34 -22.01
C GLN A 540 13.95 -2.82 -21.69
N TYR A 541 14.64 -3.10 -20.57
CA TYR A 541 14.75 -4.44 -20.00
C TYR A 541 13.62 -4.69 -18.99
N PHE A 542 13.28 -5.96 -18.78
CA PHE A 542 12.38 -6.42 -17.73
C PHE A 542 13.04 -7.63 -17.05
N GLU A 543 13.00 -7.68 -15.72
CA GLU A 543 13.37 -8.84 -14.94
C GLU A 543 12.50 -8.93 -13.69
N LEU A 544 12.00 -10.12 -13.37
CA LEU A 544 11.46 -10.39 -12.04
C LEU A 544 11.52 -11.89 -11.70
N GLY A 545 12.29 -12.23 -10.66
CA GLY A 545 12.40 -13.59 -10.12
C GLY A 545 12.91 -14.62 -11.12
N GLY A 546 13.79 -14.20 -12.03
CA GLY A 546 14.35 -15.00 -13.12
C GLY A 546 13.62 -14.87 -14.46
N ASN A 547 12.36 -14.41 -14.49
CA ASN A 547 11.65 -14.13 -15.73
C ASN A 547 12.25 -12.89 -16.40
N ARG A 548 12.50 -12.93 -17.71
CA ARG A 548 13.30 -11.92 -18.41
C ARG A 548 12.62 -11.47 -19.69
N ALA A 549 12.66 -10.19 -20.01
CA ALA A 549 12.33 -9.70 -21.35
C ALA A 549 13.18 -8.50 -21.74
N TYR A 550 13.34 -8.27 -23.03
CA TYR A 550 13.97 -7.06 -23.56
C TYR A 550 13.20 -6.58 -24.79
N ARG A 551 12.88 -5.28 -24.80
CA ARG A 551 12.29 -4.59 -25.93
C ARG A 551 13.34 -3.73 -26.63
N GLU A 552 13.31 -3.75 -27.95
CA GLU A 552 13.96 -2.77 -28.82
C GLU A 552 13.01 -2.44 -29.98
N ASP A 553 12.57 -1.19 -30.06
CA ASP A 553 11.58 -0.69 -31.03
C ASP A 553 10.29 -1.53 -31.01
N ASN A 554 10.08 -2.36 -32.03
CA ASN A 554 8.96 -3.29 -32.16
C ASN A 554 9.34 -4.73 -31.81
N TRP A 555 10.63 -5.07 -31.71
CA TRP A 555 11.06 -6.41 -31.33
C TRP A 555 11.01 -6.58 -29.81
N ARG A 556 10.50 -7.72 -29.37
CA ARG A 556 10.48 -8.11 -27.96
C ARG A 556 10.89 -9.57 -27.81
N ALA A 557 12.00 -9.81 -27.13
CA ALA A 557 12.41 -11.15 -26.72
C ALA A 557 12.01 -11.37 -25.26
N VAL A 558 11.46 -12.53 -24.92
CA VAL A 558 10.98 -12.86 -23.57
C VAL A 558 11.24 -14.33 -23.23
N ALA A 559 11.59 -14.61 -21.97
CA ALA A 559 11.81 -15.94 -21.45
C ALA A 559 11.11 -16.10 -20.08
N ARG A 560 10.25 -17.13 -19.97
CA ARG A 560 9.70 -17.57 -18.68
C ARG A 560 10.70 -18.51 -18.02
N HIS A 561 11.15 -18.16 -16.82
CA HIS A 561 12.03 -19.03 -16.06
C HIS A 561 11.27 -20.15 -15.35
N THR A 562 11.94 -21.29 -15.17
CA THR A 562 11.47 -22.39 -14.31
C THR A 562 12.42 -22.51 -13.13
N ARG A 563 12.00 -22.01 -11.96
CA ARG A 563 12.79 -22.00 -10.71
C ARG A 563 13.47 -23.35 -10.43
N GLY A 564 14.70 -23.30 -9.93
CA GLY A 564 15.54 -24.47 -9.68
C GLY A 564 16.21 -25.06 -10.93
N LYS A 565 16.02 -24.47 -12.13
CA LYS A 565 16.70 -24.85 -13.36
C LYS A 565 17.83 -23.88 -13.72
N PRO A 566 18.84 -24.32 -14.48
CA PRO A 566 19.83 -23.42 -15.06
C PRO A 566 19.17 -22.38 -15.98
N PHE A 567 19.64 -21.12 -15.95
CA PHE A 567 19.07 -20.03 -16.74
C PHE A 567 19.36 -20.14 -18.25
N GLU A 568 20.29 -21.01 -18.63
CA GLU A 568 20.63 -21.40 -20.00
C GLU A 568 19.63 -22.40 -20.61
N ASP A 569 18.82 -23.10 -19.80
CA ASP A 569 17.74 -23.98 -20.26
C ASP A 569 16.47 -23.20 -20.66
N ASP A 570 16.38 -21.92 -20.31
CA ASP A 570 15.20 -21.09 -20.59
C ASP A 570 15.05 -20.81 -22.09
N VAL A 571 13.89 -21.17 -22.63
CA VAL A 571 13.52 -20.87 -24.02
C VAL A 571 13.15 -19.39 -24.16
N TRP A 572 13.82 -18.71 -25.09
CA TRP A 572 13.51 -17.34 -25.48
C TRP A 572 12.54 -17.32 -26.67
N GLU A 573 11.37 -16.76 -26.43
CA GLU A 573 10.37 -16.41 -27.44
C GLU A 573 10.72 -15.03 -28.04
N LEU A 574 10.32 -14.77 -29.29
CA LEU A 574 10.50 -13.48 -29.97
C LEU A 574 9.21 -13.04 -30.66
N TYR A 575 8.87 -11.77 -30.50
CA TYR A 575 7.66 -11.16 -31.02
C TYR A 575 7.98 -9.87 -31.79
N ASP A 576 7.32 -9.66 -32.93
CA ASP A 576 7.26 -8.38 -33.64
C ASP A 576 5.95 -7.68 -33.29
N LEU A 577 6.03 -6.74 -32.35
CA LEU A 577 4.90 -5.98 -31.81
C LEU A 577 4.25 -5.04 -32.85
N SER A 578 4.84 -4.86 -34.04
CA SER A 578 4.21 -4.11 -35.14
C SER A 578 3.12 -4.92 -35.85
N GLN A 579 3.23 -6.26 -35.82
CA GLN A 579 2.27 -7.20 -36.41
C GLN A 579 1.40 -7.88 -35.35
N ASP A 580 2.02 -8.17 -34.20
CA ASP A 580 1.43 -8.90 -33.08
C ASP A 580 1.71 -8.17 -31.76
N PRO A 581 0.93 -7.12 -31.44
CA PRO A 581 1.12 -6.36 -30.20
C PRO A 581 0.72 -7.15 -28.94
N ALA A 582 0.22 -8.39 -29.06
CA ALA A 582 -0.32 -9.20 -27.97
C ALA A 582 0.59 -10.35 -27.50
N GLU A 583 1.78 -10.50 -28.11
CA GLU A 583 2.67 -11.67 -27.93
C GLU A 583 1.96 -13.00 -28.27
N GLY A 584 1.10 -13.05 -29.27
CA GLY A 584 0.40 -14.27 -29.71
C GLY A 584 1.32 -15.30 -30.38
N ARG A 585 2.13 -14.88 -31.35
CA ARG A 585 2.90 -15.69 -32.32
C ARG A 585 4.41 -15.53 -32.14
N ASP A 586 5.04 -16.54 -31.55
CA ASP A 586 6.50 -16.64 -31.47
C ASP A 586 7.12 -16.80 -32.87
N VAL A 587 8.14 -15.99 -33.16
CA VAL A 587 8.94 -16.01 -34.39
C VAL A 587 10.45 -16.24 -34.13
N ALA A 588 10.85 -16.64 -32.92
CA ALA A 588 12.26 -16.86 -32.54
C ALA A 588 13.02 -17.78 -33.50
N SER A 589 12.37 -18.87 -33.96
CA SER A 589 12.95 -19.82 -34.91
C SER A 589 13.19 -19.26 -36.33
N GLN A 590 12.55 -18.13 -36.67
CA GLN A 590 12.72 -17.45 -37.95
C GLN A 590 13.80 -16.36 -37.89
N PHE A 591 14.07 -15.78 -36.71
CA PHE A 591 15.01 -14.68 -36.49
C PHE A 591 15.95 -14.94 -35.29
N PRO A 592 16.73 -16.04 -35.30
CA PRO A 592 17.59 -16.41 -34.16
C PRO A 592 18.73 -15.41 -33.90
N ASP A 593 19.15 -14.66 -34.92
CA ASP A 593 20.10 -13.56 -34.80
C ASP A 593 19.54 -12.38 -34.00
N VAL A 594 18.24 -12.07 -34.18
CA VAL A 594 17.53 -11.08 -33.37
C VAL A 594 17.41 -11.55 -31.92
N VAL A 595 17.13 -12.84 -31.69
CA VAL A 595 17.07 -13.43 -30.34
C VAL A 595 18.40 -13.24 -29.60
N GLU A 596 19.53 -13.67 -30.18
CA GLU A 596 20.84 -13.53 -29.52
C GLU A 596 21.27 -12.08 -29.32
N ARG A 597 20.90 -11.18 -30.24
CA ARG A 597 21.15 -9.75 -30.14
C ARG A 597 20.38 -9.11 -28.98
N LEU A 598 19.09 -9.43 -28.82
CA LEU A 598 18.29 -8.92 -27.70
C LEU A 598 18.66 -9.57 -26.36
N LYS A 599 19.03 -10.85 -26.33
CA LYS A 599 19.63 -11.50 -25.15
C LYS A 599 20.92 -10.81 -24.71
N SER A 600 21.77 -10.45 -25.66
CA SER A 600 23.02 -9.73 -25.39
C SER A 600 22.77 -8.33 -24.84
N LYS A 601 21.81 -7.58 -25.41
CA LYS A 601 21.38 -6.29 -24.86
C LYS A 601 20.74 -6.40 -23.47
N TRP A 602 19.94 -7.44 -23.24
CA TRP A 602 19.39 -7.74 -21.91
C TRP A 602 20.50 -7.93 -20.88
N LEU A 603 21.55 -8.70 -21.20
CA LEU A 603 22.66 -8.94 -20.29
C LEU A 603 23.48 -7.66 -20.00
N GLN A 604 23.67 -6.79 -21.00
CA GLN A 604 24.32 -5.49 -20.81
C GLN A 604 23.51 -4.58 -19.89
N ALA A 605 22.19 -4.48 -20.10
CA ALA A 605 21.30 -3.76 -19.20
C ALA A 605 21.29 -4.38 -17.79
N ALA A 606 21.32 -5.71 -17.68
CA ALA A 606 21.36 -6.41 -16.40
C ALA A 606 22.62 -6.09 -15.58
N GLN A 607 23.77 -5.94 -16.25
CA GLN A 607 25.02 -5.48 -15.64
C GLN A 607 24.98 -4.00 -15.27
N GLN A 608 24.43 -3.15 -16.14
CA GLN A 608 24.35 -1.70 -15.92
C GLN A 608 23.44 -1.31 -14.76
N TYR A 609 22.28 -1.96 -14.64
CA TYR A 609 21.21 -1.58 -13.72
C TYR A 609 21.12 -2.46 -12.46
N ASN A 610 22.18 -3.21 -12.12
CA ASN A 610 22.26 -4.05 -10.91
C ASN A 610 21.23 -5.20 -10.82
N VAL A 611 20.86 -5.79 -11.96
CA VAL A 611 19.94 -6.95 -12.03
C VAL A 611 20.63 -8.25 -11.61
N LEU A 612 21.96 -8.29 -11.64
CA LEU A 612 22.72 -9.48 -11.25
C LEU A 612 23.08 -9.48 -9.75
N PRO A 613 23.07 -10.64 -9.06
CA PRO A 613 22.73 -11.97 -9.60
C PRO A 613 21.22 -12.13 -9.80
N LEU A 614 20.85 -12.93 -10.81
CA LEU A 614 19.48 -13.42 -10.94
C LEU A 614 19.17 -14.33 -9.75
N ASP A 615 18.17 -13.97 -8.97
CA ASP A 615 17.66 -14.74 -7.85
C ASP A 615 16.28 -15.28 -8.22
N ASP A 616 16.17 -16.60 -8.36
CA ASP A 616 14.95 -17.32 -8.74
C ASP A 616 14.20 -17.90 -7.53
N ARG A 617 14.82 -17.88 -6.32
CA ARG A 617 14.26 -18.47 -5.09
C ARG A 617 12.81 -18.04 -4.90
N ASN A 618 11.94 -18.96 -4.52
CA ASN A 618 10.55 -18.60 -4.22
C ASN A 618 10.48 -17.68 -2.99
N LEU A 619 9.40 -16.88 -2.89
CA LEU A 619 9.18 -15.89 -1.83
C LEU A 619 9.41 -16.47 -0.43
N VAL A 620 8.86 -17.65 -0.19
CA VAL A 620 8.87 -18.32 1.12
C VAL A 620 10.29 -18.72 1.53
N LEU A 621 11.10 -19.25 0.60
CA LEU A 621 12.50 -19.56 0.85
C LEU A 621 13.33 -18.31 1.13
N ARG A 622 13.10 -17.20 0.40
CA ARG A 622 13.78 -15.92 0.67
C ARG A 622 13.45 -15.40 2.07
N LEU A 623 12.18 -15.39 2.47
CA LEU A 623 11.75 -14.98 3.81
C LEU A 623 12.34 -15.88 4.91
N VAL A 624 12.42 -17.19 4.70
CA VAL A 624 13.05 -18.11 5.67
C VAL A 624 14.55 -17.88 5.76
N GLN A 625 15.24 -17.58 4.65
CA GLN A 625 16.68 -17.33 4.63
C GLN A 625 17.04 -15.96 5.22
N ASP A 626 16.33 -14.88 4.87
CA ASP A 626 16.49 -13.53 5.44
C ASP A 626 16.43 -13.56 6.97
N ARG A 627 15.41 -14.25 7.52
CA ARG A 627 15.25 -14.48 8.97
C ARG A 627 16.42 -15.25 9.61
N GLN A 628 17.03 -16.19 8.88
CA GLN A 628 18.15 -16.99 9.40
C GLN A 628 19.51 -16.28 9.31
N GLU A 629 19.70 -15.43 8.30
CA GLU A 629 20.94 -14.71 8.06
C GLU A 629 21.04 -13.46 8.94
N LYS A 630 19.94 -12.71 9.11
CA LYS A 630 19.86 -11.57 10.05
C LYS A 630 19.80 -12.01 11.52
N GLY A 631 19.38 -13.26 11.76
CA GLY A 631 19.29 -13.87 13.07
C GLY A 631 17.98 -13.58 13.80
N LEU A 632 17.49 -14.58 14.54
CA LEU A 632 16.29 -14.46 15.36
C LEU A 632 16.66 -14.00 16.77
N ARG A 633 15.89 -13.06 17.33
CA ARG A 633 16.03 -12.66 18.74
C ARG A 633 15.46 -13.75 19.65
N ALA A 634 16.35 -14.44 20.36
CA ALA A 634 16.01 -15.58 21.21
C ALA A 634 15.13 -15.26 22.42
N ARG A 635 15.20 -14.03 22.96
CA ARG A 635 14.43 -13.62 24.13
C ARG A 635 13.85 -12.21 23.98
N TRP A 636 12.55 -12.09 24.21
CA TRP A 636 11.81 -10.84 24.31
C TRP A 636 11.30 -10.68 25.74
N ASP A 637 11.49 -9.50 26.32
CA ASP A 637 10.96 -9.13 27.63
C ASP A 637 10.17 -7.84 27.47
N PHE A 638 8.87 -7.90 27.73
CA PHE A 638 7.93 -6.79 27.64
C PHE A 638 7.43 -6.41 29.03
N HIS A 639 7.30 -5.11 29.25
CA HIS A 639 6.77 -4.52 30.47
C HIS A 639 5.62 -3.57 30.09
N PRO A 640 4.37 -4.06 30.05
CA PRO A 640 3.19 -3.28 29.66
C PRO A 640 3.04 -1.97 30.46
N PRO A 641 2.52 -0.89 29.84
CA PRO A 641 2.03 -0.82 28.47
C PRO A 641 3.15 -0.83 27.42
N VAL A 642 2.90 -1.49 26.29
CA VAL A 642 3.75 -1.49 25.08
C VAL A 642 2.80 -1.26 23.91
N GLU A 643 3.18 -0.39 22.96
CA GLU A 643 2.39 -0.15 21.74
C GLU A 643 2.36 -1.39 20.84
N ARG A 644 1.43 -1.44 19.88
CA ARG A 644 1.40 -2.48 18.84
C ARG A 644 2.75 -2.52 18.12
N LEU A 645 3.34 -3.71 18.05
CA LEU A 645 4.54 -3.93 17.24
C LEU A 645 4.12 -4.37 15.84
N ALA A 646 4.66 -3.72 14.81
CA ALA A 646 4.44 -4.15 13.43
C ALA A 646 4.94 -5.59 13.24
N ARG A 647 4.26 -6.38 12.41
CA ARG A 647 4.44 -7.83 12.27
C ARG A 647 5.89 -8.22 12.02
N ASP A 648 6.61 -7.44 11.21
CA ASP A 648 7.97 -7.76 10.77
C ASP A 648 9.06 -7.53 11.82
N VAL A 649 8.79 -6.68 12.83
CA VAL A 649 9.69 -6.41 13.96
C VAL A 649 9.17 -7.02 15.28
N ALA A 650 8.10 -7.82 15.21
CA ALA A 650 7.51 -8.53 16.33
C ALA A 650 8.25 -9.87 16.63
N PRO A 651 7.98 -10.52 17.78
CA PRO A 651 8.47 -11.88 18.05
C PRO A 651 8.02 -12.88 16.96
N ILE A 652 8.98 -13.55 16.32
CA ILE A 652 8.71 -14.61 15.35
C ILE A 652 8.58 -15.93 16.10
N VAL A 653 7.34 -16.39 16.32
CA VAL A 653 7.03 -17.63 17.07
C VAL A 653 6.43 -18.75 16.21
N CYS A 654 5.83 -18.40 15.07
CA CYS A 654 5.19 -19.34 14.15
C CYS A 654 6.22 -20.33 13.56
N GLY A 655 5.84 -21.61 13.47
CA GLY A 655 6.71 -22.69 13.02
C GLY A 655 7.90 -23.06 13.92
N LEU A 656 8.03 -22.43 15.10
CA LEU A 656 9.16 -22.61 16.01
C LEU A 656 8.72 -23.14 17.39
N SER A 657 9.63 -23.82 18.08
CA SER A 657 9.45 -24.12 19.51
C SER A 657 9.63 -22.82 20.28
N HIS A 658 8.72 -22.51 21.20
CA HIS A 658 8.78 -21.26 21.95
C HIS A 658 8.03 -21.38 23.28
N THR A 659 8.22 -20.39 24.14
CA THR A 659 7.47 -20.23 25.39
C THR A 659 7.03 -18.78 25.52
N ILE A 660 5.79 -18.57 25.95
CA ILE A 660 5.26 -17.28 26.39
C ILE A 660 4.97 -17.41 27.89
N GLU A 661 5.74 -16.73 28.75
CA GLU A 661 5.46 -16.64 30.18
C GLU A 661 4.96 -15.23 30.52
N LEU A 662 3.87 -15.13 31.27
CA LEU A 662 3.35 -13.84 31.71
C LEU A 662 2.85 -13.86 33.14
N GLU A 663 2.92 -12.69 33.77
CA GLU A 663 2.32 -12.44 35.08
C GLU A 663 1.04 -11.61 34.90
N CYS A 664 -0.04 -11.94 35.59
CA CYS A 664 -1.26 -11.13 35.60
C CYS A 664 -1.96 -11.17 36.96
N GLU A 665 -2.86 -10.22 37.20
CA GLU A 665 -3.67 -10.13 38.42
C GLU A 665 -5.15 -10.08 38.07
N ARG A 666 -5.94 -11.02 38.60
CA ARG A 666 -7.37 -11.23 38.28
C ARG A 666 -8.27 -11.08 39.51
N THR A 667 -9.46 -10.51 39.32
CA THR A 667 -10.57 -10.49 40.30
C THR A 667 -11.75 -11.32 39.78
N GLN A 668 -12.65 -11.78 40.66
CA GLN A 668 -13.67 -12.80 40.34
C GLN A 668 -14.61 -12.47 39.17
N ALA A 669 -14.78 -11.19 38.82
CA ALA A 669 -15.69 -10.73 37.77
C ALA A 669 -15.03 -9.91 36.63
N ALA A 670 -13.78 -9.48 36.79
CA ALA A 670 -13.12 -8.54 35.89
C ALA A 670 -11.68 -8.98 35.57
N GLY A 671 -11.56 -10.03 34.77
CA GLY A 671 -10.27 -10.43 34.20
C GLY A 671 -10.37 -11.49 33.11
N ASP A 672 -11.47 -11.49 32.38
CA ASP A 672 -11.48 -12.03 31.02
C ASP A 672 -10.80 -11.01 30.08
N GLY A 673 -10.53 -11.42 28.85
CA GLY A 673 -9.92 -10.61 27.80
C GLY A 673 -8.57 -11.16 27.30
N VAL A 674 -8.00 -10.48 26.30
CA VAL A 674 -6.81 -10.91 25.57
C VAL A 674 -5.54 -10.59 26.35
N LEU A 675 -4.68 -11.58 26.54
CA LEU A 675 -3.38 -11.42 27.20
C LEU A 675 -2.29 -11.05 26.18
N VAL A 676 -2.24 -11.81 25.07
CA VAL A 676 -1.26 -11.64 23.97
C VAL A 676 -1.90 -12.09 22.67
N ALA A 677 -1.80 -11.32 21.58
CA ALA A 677 -2.27 -11.70 20.25
C ALA A 677 -1.28 -11.28 19.14
N GLN A 678 -1.36 -11.95 17.99
CA GLN A 678 -0.64 -11.59 16.75
C GLN A 678 -1.33 -12.18 15.52
N GLY A 679 -1.44 -11.39 14.44
CA GLY A 679 -2.23 -11.75 13.27
C GLY A 679 -3.74 -11.59 13.48
N ALA A 680 -4.52 -12.07 12.52
CA ALA A 680 -5.98 -12.02 12.50
C ALA A 680 -6.61 -13.41 12.33
N LYS A 681 -7.95 -13.51 12.34
CA LYS A 681 -8.72 -14.75 12.13
C LYS A 681 -8.35 -15.52 10.85
N TYR A 682 -7.84 -14.83 9.83
CA TYR A 682 -7.40 -15.47 8.59
C TYR A 682 -6.03 -16.16 8.71
N ALA A 683 -5.16 -15.69 9.61
CA ALA A 683 -3.86 -16.25 9.94
C ALA A 683 -3.30 -15.58 11.21
N GLY A 684 -3.45 -16.20 12.37
CA GLY A 684 -3.08 -15.57 13.65
C GLY A 684 -3.15 -16.52 14.85
N TRP A 685 -2.66 -16.06 15.99
CA TRP A 685 -2.72 -16.79 17.25
C TRP A 685 -2.96 -15.84 18.44
N VAL A 686 -3.65 -16.34 19.47
CA VAL A 686 -4.04 -15.54 20.64
C VAL A 686 -4.10 -16.38 21.92
N LEU A 687 -3.59 -15.79 22.99
CA LEU A 687 -3.70 -16.27 24.37
C LEU A 687 -4.62 -15.31 25.14
N TYR A 688 -5.74 -15.82 25.66
CA TYR A 688 -6.79 -15.01 26.28
C TYR A 688 -7.48 -15.75 27.44
N ILE A 689 -8.24 -15.02 28.24
CA ILE A 689 -9.11 -15.59 29.26
C ILE A 689 -10.57 -15.33 28.86
N GLN A 690 -11.40 -16.37 28.91
CA GLN A 690 -12.84 -16.26 28.66
C GLN A 690 -13.63 -17.19 29.58
N ASN A 691 -14.72 -16.69 30.14
CA ASN A 691 -15.52 -17.33 31.18
C ASN A 691 -14.64 -17.81 32.35
N GLY A 692 -13.63 -17.00 32.71
CA GLY A 692 -12.63 -17.30 33.71
C GLY A 692 -11.65 -18.43 33.37
N LYS A 693 -11.68 -19.03 32.16
CA LYS A 693 -10.76 -20.09 31.72
C LYS A 693 -9.65 -19.55 30.84
N LEU A 694 -8.47 -20.16 30.89
CA LEU A 694 -7.35 -19.83 30.00
C LEU A 694 -7.54 -20.53 28.64
N CYS A 695 -7.46 -19.77 27.55
CA CYS A 695 -7.60 -20.23 26.18
C CYS A 695 -6.37 -19.87 25.35
N TYR A 696 -5.87 -20.83 24.55
CA TYR A 696 -5.02 -20.54 23.40
C TYR A 696 -5.72 -20.98 22.13
N GLU A 697 -5.63 -20.16 21.09
CA GLU A 697 -6.24 -20.38 19.79
C GLU A 697 -5.25 -20.01 18.68
N GLN A 698 -5.12 -20.88 17.67
CA GLN A 698 -4.57 -20.52 16.38
C GLN A 698 -5.68 -20.55 15.33
N SER A 699 -5.66 -19.59 14.41
CA SER A 699 -6.71 -19.34 13.44
C SER A 699 -6.13 -19.24 12.04
N LEU A 700 -6.68 -20.04 11.12
CA LEU A 700 -6.41 -20.05 9.68
C LEU A 700 -7.75 -20.34 8.98
N VAL A 701 -8.76 -19.49 9.21
CA VAL A 701 -10.19 -19.74 8.86
C VAL A 701 -10.33 -20.36 7.45
N PRO A 702 -11.06 -21.49 7.30
CA PRO A 702 -11.94 -22.15 8.29
C PRO A 702 -11.21 -23.04 9.31
N TYR A 703 -9.90 -23.18 9.24
CA TYR A 703 -9.12 -24.08 10.09
C TYR A 703 -8.71 -23.41 11.41
N VAL A 704 -9.51 -23.62 12.45
CA VAL A 704 -9.25 -23.11 13.80
C VAL A 704 -8.94 -24.26 14.76
N GLU A 705 -7.89 -24.11 15.58
CA GLU A 705 -7.51 -25.08 16.62
C GLU A 705 -7.34 -24.38 17.97
N ARG A 706 -7.91 -24.98 19.02
CA ARG A 706 -8.07 -24.36 20.35
C ARG A 706 -7.70 -25.34 21.46
N MET A 707 -7.15 -24.81 22.55
CA MET A 707 -7.03 -25.51 23.83
C MET A 707 -7.49 -24.60 24.96
N GLU A 708 -8.15 -25.17 25.98
CA GLU A 708 -8.80 -24.43 27.06
C GLU A 708 -8.61 -25.15 28.40
N SER A 709 -8.38 -24.40 29.48
CA SER A 709 -8.26 -24.97 30.82
C SER A 709 -9.55 -25.66 31.28
N SER A 710 -9.43 -26.89 31.79
CA SER A 710 -10.60 -27.68 32.24
C SER A 710 -11.42 -27.05 33.37
N LYS A 711 -10.82 -26.12 34.12
CA LYS A 711 -11.44 -25.36 35.22
C LYS A 711 -11.19 -23.86 35.05
N PRO A 712 -12.04 -23.00 35.63
CA PRO A 712 -11.73 -21.58 35.79
C PRO A 712 -10.44 -21.37 36.60
N LEU A 713 -9.75 -20.27 36.30
CA LEU A 713 -8.53 -19.84 36.96
C LEU A 713 -8.81 -19.30 38.38
N PRO A 714 -7.91 -19.51 39.35
CA PRO A 714 -8.02 -18.89 40.68
C PRO A 714 -7.82 -17.37 40.60
N GLU A 715 -8.31 -16.62 41.58
CA GLU A 715 -8.11 -15.17 41.66
C GLU A 715 -6.73 -14.76 42.20
N GLY A 716 -6.45 -13.46 42.12
CA GLY A 716 -5.20 -12.86 42.56
C GLY A 716 -4.12 -12.94 41.48
N LYS A 717 -2.87 -13.04 41.92
CA LYS A 717 -1.69 -13.05 41.04
C LYS A 717 -1.46 -14.43 40.45
N LEU A 718 -1.36 -14.49 39.14
CA LEU A 718 -1.14 -15.70 38.36
C LEU A 718 0.16 -15.56 37.56
N ARG A 719 0.90 -16.67 37.47
CA ARG A 719 1.91 -16.87 36.43
C ARG A 719 1.35 -17.84 35.39
N ILE A 720 1.09 -17.34 34.20
CA ILE A 720 0.60 -18.11 33.06
C ILE A 720 1.78 -18.44 32.15
N LYS A 721 1.79 -19.65 31.58
CA LYS A 721 2.77 -20.06 30.58
C LYS A 721 2.08 -20.82 29.45
N TYR A 722 2.32 -20.40 28.21
CA TYR A 722 2.14 -21.24 27.02
C TYR A 722 3.50 -21.78 26.59
N GLN A 723 3.57 -23.05 26.24
CA GLN A 723 4.76 -23.68 25.65
C GLN A 723 4.37 -24.40 24.36
N GLN A 724 5.00 -24.05 23.25
CA GLN A 724 4.93 -24.79 22.00
C GLN A 724 6.22 -25.59 21.81
N ARG A 725 6.08 -26.87 21.50
CA ARG A 725 7.19 -27.76 21.16
C ARG A 725 6.96 -28.34 19.77
N MET A 726 7.87 -28.03 18.85
CA MET A 726 7.87 -28.63 17.53
C MET A 726 8.42 -30.06 17.63
N THR A 727 7.69 -31.02 17.07
CA THR A 727 8.19 -32.38 16.80
C THR A 727 8.86 -32.44 15.43
N SER A 728 8.43 -31.58 14.50
CA SER A 728 8.98 -31.43 13.16
C SER A 728 8.64 -30.04 12.61
N ARG A 729 9.66 -29.22 12.32
CA ARG A 729 9.45 -27.85 11.85
C ARG A 729 9.06 -27.81 10.36
N PRO A 730 8.18 -26.89 9.95
CA PRO A 730 7.47 -25.91 10.77
C PRO A 730 6.02 -26.30 11.13
N PHE A 731 5.54 -27.48 10.74
CA PHE A 731 4.10 -27.79 10.77
C PHE A 731 3.65 -28.76 11.88
N ASP A 732 4.55 -29.52 12.49
CA ASP A 732 4.18 -30.58 13.43
C ASP A 732 4.63 -30.22 14.85
N GLY A 733 3.69 -30.13 15.80
CA GLY A 733 4.00 -29.74 17.17
C GLY A 733 2.83 -29.89 18.15
N GLU A 734 3.18 -29.76 19.43
CA GLU A 734 2.26 -29.77 20.56
C GLU A 734 2.34 -28.44 21.32
N GLY A 735 1.21 -28.01 21.89
CA GLY A 735 1.12 -26.84 22.75
C GLY A 735 0.56 -27.22 24.12
N THR A 736 1.09 -26.62 25.17
CA THR A 736 0.70 -26.88 26.57
C THR A 736 0.51 -25.56 27.32
N LEU A 737 -0.58 -25.47 28.09
CA LEU A 737 -0.89 -24.35 28.97
C LEU A 737 -0.60 -24.71 30.44
N PHE A 738 0.03 -23.78 31.15
CA PHE A 738 0.31 -23.89 32.57
C PHE A 738 -0.17 -22.65 33.34
N VAL A 739 -0.60 -22.88 34.58
CA VAL A 739 -0.99 -21.84 35.55
C VAL A 739 -0.28 -22.14 36.86
N ASN A 740 0.50 -21.18 37.36
CA ASN A 740 1.32 -21.30 38.57
C ASN A 740 2.21 -22.57 38.56
N GLY A 741 2.70 -22.97 37.38
CA GLY A 741 3.53 -24.15 37.16
C GLY A 741 2.78 -25.48 36.99
N GLN A 742 1.46 -25.51 37.15
CA GLN A 742 0.63 -26.70 36.92
C GLN A 742 0.11 -26.74 35.49
N GLU A 743 0.20 -27.88 34.82
CA GLU A 743 -0.42 -28.11 33.50
C GLU A 743 -1.95 -28.08 33.61
N VAL A 744 -2.62 -27.29 32.75
CA VAL A 744 -4.09 -27.12 32.77
C VAL A 744 -4.77 -27.53 31.46
N ALA A 745 -4.02 -27.59 30.36
CA ALA A 745 -4.47 -28.08 29.05
C ALA A 745 -3.26 -28.44 28.17
N LYS A 746 -3.46 -29.38 27.25
CA LYS A 746 -2.48 -29.76 26.21
C LYS A 746 -3.21 -30.12 24.92
N HIS A 747 -2.62 -29.77 23.78
CA HIS A 747 -3.17 -30.06 22.44
C HIS A 747 -2.06 -30.40 21.44
N THR A 748 -2.33 -31.37 20.55
CA THR A 748 -1.47 -31.69 19.40
C THR A 748 -2.12 -31.08 18.16
N PHE A 749 -1.44 -30.14 17.51
CA PHE A 749 -2.00 -29.43 16.37
C PHE A 749 -2.06 -30.32 15.12
N LYS A 750 -3.13 -30.23 14.33
CA LYS A 750 -3.20 -30.86 13.01
C LYS A 750 -2.24 -30.20 12.02
N ARG A 751 -2.02 -28.89 12.16
CA ARG A 751 -0.95 -28.13 11.48
C ARG A 751 -0.65 -26.87 12.27
N VAL A 752 0.56 -26.73 12.80
CA VAL A 752 1.04 -25.51 13.45
C VAL A 752 1.07 -24.36 12.43
N LEU A 753 0.67 -23.16 12.86
CA LEU A 753 0.72 -21.95 12.03
C LEU A 753 2.19 -21.59 11.66
N PHE A 754 2.45 -21.38 10.37
CA PHE A 754 3.79 -21.05 9.84
C PHE A 754 4.10 -19.54 9.82
N SER A 755 3.08 -18.70 9.62
CA SER A 755 3.16 -17.24 9.70
C SER A 755 1.79 -16.68 10.08
N THR A 756 1.78 -15.46 10.61
CA THR A 756 0.56 -14.64 10.71
C THR A 756 0.27 -13.91 9.40
N SER A 757 -0.91 -13.31 9.35
CA SER A 757 -1.28 -12.15 8.53
C SER A 757 -0.53 -10.88 8.99
N TYR A 758 -0.84 -9.73 8.39
CA TYR A 758 -0.15 -8.45 8.58
C TYR A 758 -0.44 -7.80 9.94
N ASP A 759 -1.52 -8.17 10.61
CA ASP A 759 -1.88 -7.65 11.93
C ASP A 759 -0.76 -7.90 12.96
N GLY A 760 -0.32 -6.80 13.58
CA GLY A 760 0.84 -6.77 14.45
C GLY A 760 0.70 -7.54 15.77
N PHE A 761 1.75 -7.52 16.58
CA PHE A 761 1.77 -8.13 17.91
C PHE A 761 1.26 -7.15 18.98
N THR A 762 0.40 -7.64 19.87
CA THR A 762 -0.31 -6.84 20.87
C THR A 762 -0.34 -7.52 22.25
N LEU A 763 -0.40 -6.70 23.30
CA LEU A 763 -0.43 -7.12 24.71
C LEU A 763 -1.62 -6.50 25.42
N GLY A 764 -2.43 -7.32 26.11
CA GLY A 764 -3.60 -6.86 26.87
C GLY A 764 -4.85 -6.52 26.04
N ALA A 765 -4.79 -6.63 24.71
CA ALA A 765 -5.89 -6.44 23.76
C ALA A 765 -5.52 -7.10 22.41
N ASP A 766 -6.48 -7.25 21.50
CA ASP A 766 -6.31 -7.77 20.12
C ASP A 766 -6.68 -6.65 19.11
N LEU A 767 -5.69 -5.84 18.70
CA LEU A 767 -5.90 -4.63 17.86
C LEU A 767 -5.84 -4.97 16.36
N GLY A 768 -6.48 -4.18 15.51
CA GLY A 768 -6.71 -4.55 14.10
C GLY A 768 -7.87 -5.54 13.95
N ASN A 769 -7.68 -6.57 13.13
CA ASN A 769 -8.69 -7.60 12.89
C ASN A 769 -8.48 -8.80 13.83
N GLN A 770 -9.41 -8.99 14.76
CA GLN A 770 -9.36 -10.03 15.80
C GLN A 770 -8.98 -11.44 15.32
N VAL A 771 -8.18 -12.17 16.12
CA VAL A 771 -7.76 -13.55 15.87
C VAL A 771 -8.89 -14.55 16.09
N SER A 772 -9.60 -14.43 17.22
CA SER A 772 -10.64 -15.38 17.60
C SER A 772 -12.03 -14.90 17.21
N THR A 773 -12.88 -15.83 16.80
CA THR A 773 -14.33 -15.59 16.64
C THR A 773 -15.12 -15.76 17.94
N ARG A 774 -14.47 -16.03 19.09
CA ARG A 774 -15.12 -16.19 20.40
C ARG A 774 -15.36 -14.88 21.15
N TYR A 775 -14.83 -13.76 20.70
CA TYR A 775 -15.09 -12.42 21.23
C TYR A 775 -15.27 -11.41 20.08
N SER A 776 -15.46 -10.13 20.40
CA SER A 776 -15.65 -9.06 19.40
C SER A 776 -14.81 -7.84 19.75
N GLY A 777 -14.22 -7.22 18.72
CA GLY A 777 -13.33 -6.07 18.88
C GLY A 777 -12.09 -6.39 19.73
N PRO A 778 -11.44 -5.38 20.34
CA PRO A 778 -10.16 -5.55 21.02
C PRO A 778 -10.15 -6.46 22.25
N ASN A 779 -11.32 -6.83 22.78
CA ASN A 779 -11.51 -7.67 23.97
C ASN A 779 -10.44 -7.46 25.07
N PRO A 780 -10.27 -6.21 25.57
CA PRO A 780 -9.15 -5.87 26.42
C PRO A 780 -9.18 -6.62 27.76
N PHE A 781 -8.02 -7.05 28.24
CA PHE A 781 -7.89 -7.73 29.53
C PHE A 781 -8.34 -6.82 30.67
N GLN A 782 -9.35 -7.26 31.42
CA GLN A 782 -9.97 -6.47 32.49
C GLN A 782 -9.15 -6.45 33.79
N GLY A 783 -8.12 -7.30 33.89
CA GLY A 783 -7.19 -7.35 35.02
C GLY A 783 -5.92 -6.52 34.77
N LYS A 784 -4.89 -6.71 35.61
CA LYS A 784 -3.58 -6.09 35.41
C LYS A 784 -2.63 -7.07 34.72
N LEU A 785 -2.14 -6.73 33.53
CA LEU A 785 -1.04 -7.46 32.87
C LEU A 785 0.31 -6.97 33.41
N GLY A 786 1.15 -7.91 33.83
CA GLY A 786 2.51 -7.69 34.30
C GLY A 786 3.53 -8.01 33.22
N LYS A 787 4.73 -8.44 33.62
CA LYS A 787 5.80 -8.80 32.67
C LYS A 787 5.33 -9.92 31.73
N VAL A 788 5.65 -9.79 30.44
CA VAL A 788 5.50 -10.85 29.43
C VAL A 788 6.88 -11.17 28.87
N SER A 789 7.27 -12.44 28.88
CA SER A 789 8.54 -12.95 28.36
C SER A 789 8.26 -13.97 27.25
N ILE A 790 8.94 -13.83 26.11
CA ILE A 790 8.88 -14.80 25.02
C ILE A 790 10.29 -15.32 24.74
N ASP A 791 10.50 -16.61 24.95
CA ASP A 791 11.73 -17.33 24.63
C ASP A 791 11.49 -18.20 23.39
N VAL A 792 12.33 -18.04 22.36
CA VAL A 792 12.18 -18.63 21.02
C VAL A 792 13.36 -19.53 20.70
N ASP A 793 13.10 -20.71 20.12
CA ASP A 793 14.11 -21.58 19.54
C ASP A 793 14.70 -20.96 18.26
N THR A 794 15.91 -20.42 18.38
CA THR A 794 16.67 -19.81 17.28
C THR A 794 17.63 -20.78 16.60
N SER A 795 17.49 -22.10 16.81
CA SER A 795 18.29 -23.09 16.10
C SER A 795 18.05 -22.99 14.60
N LYS A 796 19.11 -23.04 13.79
CA LYS A 796 18.97 -22.99 12.32
C LYS A 796 18.14 -24.19 11.82
N VAL A 797 17.36 -23.97 10.77
CA VAL A 797 16.63 -25.06 10.09
C VAL A 797 17.67 -25.94 9.39
N ASN A 798 17.64 -27.24 9.68
CA ASN A 798 18.58 -28.17 9.05
C ASN A 798 18.10 -28.62 7.66
N PRO A 799 18.96 -29.20 6.80
CA PRO A 799 18.57 -29.58 5.44
C PRO A 799 17.39 -30.56 5.34
N VAL A 800 17.20 -31.45 6.33
CA VAL A 800 16.08 -32.40 6.35
C VAL A 800 14.76 -31.68 6.66
N GLU A 801 14.78 -30.73 7.59
CA GLU A 801 13.63 -29.85 7.85
C GLU A 801 13.31 -28.97 6.64
N MET A 802 14.33 -28.45 5.95
CA MET A 802 14.14 -27.65 4.73
C MET A 802 13.51 -28.48 3.58
N LEU A 803 14.01 -29.70 3.34
CA LEU A 803 13.44 -30.60 2.32
C LEU A 803 12.00 -31.04 2.68
N ARG A 804 11.73 -31.31 3.97
CA ARG A 804 10.37 -31.59 4.44
C ARG A 804 9.45 -30.40 4.25
N PHE A 805 9.91 -29.19 4.57
CA PHE A 805 9.17 -27.96 4.37
C PHE A 805 8.82 -27.73 2.90
N ILE A 806 9.81 -27.84 2.00
CA ILE A 806 9.62 -27.78 0.54
C ILE A 806 8.53 -28.76 0.08
N SER A 807 8.61 -30.02 0.52
CA SER A 807 7.62 -31.06 0.21
C SER A 807 6.22 -30.77 0.76
N GLN A 808 6.09 -30.40 2.05
CA GLN A 808 4.81 -30.09 2.71
C GLN A 808 4.16 -28.78 2.25
N MET A 809 4.91 -27.95 1.52
CA MET A 809 4.44 -26.73 0.86
C MET A 809 4.16 -26.92 -0.63
N GLY A 810 4.47 -28.09 -1.21
CA GLY A 810 4.36 -28.34 -2.66
C GLY A 810 5.28 -27.44 -3.51
N LEU A 811 6.40 -26.99 -2.95
CA LEU A 811 7.34 -26.12 -3.66
C LEU A 811 8.18 -26.96 -4.64
N ASN A 812 8.12 -26.60 -5.91
CA ASN A 812 9.12 -27.04 -6.89
C ASN A 812 10.40 -26.23 -6.66
N VAL A 813 11.50 -26.94 -6.41
CA VAL A 813 12.85 -26.43 -6.08
C VAL A 813 13.88 -27.28 -6.82
#